data_AF-A0A2S9F3M1-F1
#
_entry.id   AF-A0A2S9F3M1-F1
#
_cell.length_a   1.000
_cell.length_b   1.000
_cell.length_c   1.000
_cell.angle_alpha   90.00
_cell.angle_beta   90.00
_cell.angle_gamma   90.00
#
_symmetry.space_group_name_H-M   'P 1'
#
loop_
_entity.id
_entity.type
_entity.pdbx_description
1 polymer ?
#
loop_
_entity_poly.entity_id
_entity_poly.type
_entity_poly.pdbx_seq_one_letter_code
_entity_poly.pdbx_strand_id
1 'polypeptide(L)'
;MQTEGDDPPEDGSSVRSHADKRERDQDAGTGDDVAAALDDADTDADEMTSVSLEPTDRRLPEPTGPVTPAGPAVEMALMGAGSRPRTLEAQTSDSATSASVSSTDSSLARAAVSEQLAAASQVTIGREIRRSGIPTMQTLTSADGTRALVTTSTNSSLTGGRTRVAVINTATGRQIGFGLTLSGGPYWGSAPLSADGTHAFITTQGTGWLTGKRTQAAVIDLETGRRVGAVVTLRGLSQGFPLLSADRSRALITASNSTTDGNSRQFAVINLATGTQTGATFTLDGDEASATPVMSDNGLRVLVTTVSADAAAQITTKVTIVDTTTGKHTTVAVPGAHLLPSGASLFNSDATRALVMTLSTDGNTNMHTGRLAVIDTATGASTVVTAVGEQTPSIALSPNRSRALIARLVVDPVTGVSMAEVKMIDGTSGSQTGETLTLRSDQPAEFMFSPDGTRAVVFTRSVDGIGGPASQITVLNTANGAQVHDPLTFDGDRPASAIFSPDGARALITRYAGAGAIQLAVVSMTTGAQIGATLDFDGQQAANPVFSPDGTRVLVLSNGTNVTTVSVINAVTGAQVGSDLTLEDDQYPFGATSFKTDGDRVVITTTNTSFLPISTRVTVIDTSSGTQVGSTLTVAGVPTGVPATVIAGGTRAFVVTSKYDINDFTSTMRVAVIDTASGVQIGTTFAQTGDDLGSTALSGDGSRVVITSPTVNRFGSRATLVAVYDTATGKQIGSTLTRAGREYAAPVIDADGKRALITTYASGVARIAVLNIG
;
A
#
# COMPACT_ATOMS: atom_id res chain seq x y z
N MET A 1 1.30 7.07 75.94
CA MET A 1 -0.13 7.34 76.18
C MET A 1 -0.84 6.03 75.82
N GLN A 2 -1.52 5.48 76.83
CA GLN A 2 -2.21 4.17 77.00
C GLN A 2 -3.07 3.72 75.78
N THR A 3 -2.95 2.49 75.22
CA THR A 3 -3.39 1.08 75.59
C THR A 3 -4.72 0.64 74.94
N GLU A 4 -4.69 -0.57 74.32
CA GLU A 4 -5.69 -1.69 74.29
C GLU A 4 -7.16 -1.39 73.87
N GLY A 5 -7.98 -2.28 73.29
CA GLY A 5 -8.05 -3.74 73.13
C GLY A 5 -9.54 -4.17 72.96
N ASP A 6 -9.77 -5.37 72.42
CA ASP A 6 -10.94 -6.28 72.53
C ASP A 6 -12.31 -6.04 71.83
N ASP A 7 -12.53 -6.83 70.76
CA ASP A 7 -13.53 -7.92 70.52
C ASP A 7 -15.10 -7.75 70.49
N PRO A 8 -15.84 -8.69 69.81
CA PRO A 8 -17.15 -8.55 69.11
C PRO A 8 -18.34 -9.23 69.88
N PRO A 9 -19.45 -9.83 69.34
CA PRO A 9 -20.01 -10.01 67.97
C PRO A 9 -21.56 -9.83 67.84
N GLU A 10 -22.14 -10.04 66.65
CA GLU A 10 -23.41 -10.81 66.54
C GLU A 10 -23.65 -11.44 65.14
N ASP A 11 -24.19 -12.65 65.20
CA ASP A 11 -24.41 -13.72 64.23
C ASP A 11 -25.73 -13.55 63.45
N GLY A 12 -25.81 -14.22 62.29
CA GLY A 12 -27.06 -14.35 61.52
C GLY A 12 -27.00 -15.32 60.33
N SER A 13 -26.38 -16.49 60.49
CA SER A 13 -26.71 -17.77 59.83
C SER A 13 -27.03 -17.85 58.32
N SER A 14 -26.18 -18.58 57.59
CA SER A 14 -26.45 -19.97 57.16
C SER A 14 -25.99 -20.29 55.74
N VAL A 15 -25.63 -21.56 55.61
CA VAL A 15 -24.67 -22.17 54.71
C VAL A 15 -25.41 -23.19 53.84
N ARG A 16 -24.97 -23.28 52.56
CA ARG A 16 -24.95 -24.43 51.65
C ARG A 16 -26.12 -25.45 51.72
N SER A 17 -26.64 -25.80 50.54
CA SER A 17 -26.50 -27.19 50.09
C SER A 17 -26.57 -27.33 48.57
N HIS A 18 -25.86 -28.36 48.16
CA HIS A 18 -25.51 -28.82 46.82
C HIS A 18 -26.64 -29.62 46.15
N ALA A 19 -26.45 -29.79 44.84
CA ALA A 19 -26.80 -30.99 44.05
C ALA A 19 -28.26 -31.17 43.59
N ASP A 20 -28.48 -31.14 42.28
CA ASP A 20 -28.37 -32.32 41.39
C ASP A 20 -29.44 -32.31 40.29
N LYS A 21 -29.02 -32.90 39.17
CA LYS A 21 -29.68 -33.12 37.90
C LYS A 21 -31.08 -33.75 37.98
N ARG A 22 -31.88 -33.51 36.93
CA ARG A 22 -32.47 -34.53 36.02
C ARG A 22 -33.27 -33.83 34.92
N GLU A 23 -32.91 -34.04 33.65
CA GLU A 23 -33.52 -35.01 32.71
C GLU A 23 -34.96 -34.63 32.34
N ARG A 24 -35.23 -34.20 31.10
CA ARG A 24 -35.35 -34.96 29.83
C ARG A 24 -36.85 -35.08 29.54
N ASP A 25 -37.30 -34.64 28.37
CA ASP A 25 -38.18 -35.43 27.49
C ASP A 25 -38.46 -34.72 26.15
N GLN A 26 -38.62 -35.60 25.16
CA GLN A 26 -38.68 -35.42 23.71
C GLN A 26 -40.14 -35.35 23.23
N ASP A 27 -40.34 -34.78 22.03
CA ASP A 27 -41.09 -35.34 20.88
C ASP A 27 -41.46 -34.19 19.92
N ALA A 28 -40.98 -34.13 18.67
CA ALA A 28 -41.24 -34.94 17.47
C ALA A 28 -42.43 -34.42 16.62
N GLY A 29 -42.18 -34.15 15.33
CA GLY A 29 -43.23 -33.94 14.32
C GLY A 29 -42.85 -33.15 13.06
N THR A 30 -42.42 -33.87 12.01
CA THR A 30 -42.81 -33.79 10.55
C THR A 30 -43.69 -32.61 10.09
N GLY A 31 -43.62 -32.02 8.89
CA GLY A 31 -43.09 -32.34 7.56
C GLY A 31 -43.85 -31.51 6.50
N ASP A 32 -43.29 -31.44 5.28
CA ASP A 32 -43.87 -31.09 3.95
C ASP A 32 -44.09 -29.63 3.46
N ASP A 33 -43.38 -29.35 2.35
CA ASP A 33 -43.69 -28.67 1.07
C ASP A 33 -44.94 -27.79 0.94
N VAL A 34 -44.81 -26.63 0.25
CA VAL A 34 -45.50 -26.28 -1.02
C VAL A 34 -44.88 -25.00 -1.62
N ALA A 35 -44.63 -25.02 -2.94
CA ALA A 35 -44.24 -23.91 -3.80
C ALA A 35 -45.42 -23.05 -4.31
N ALA A 36 -45.20 -21.75 -4.52
CA ALA A 36 -45.86 -20.88 -5.51
C ALA A 36 -45.14 -19.50 -5.48
N ALA A 37 -44.39 -19.07 -6.51
CA ALA A 37 -44.81 -18.56 -7.82
C ALA A 37 -45.72 -17.32 -7.72
N LEU A 38 -45.18 -16.13 -8.05
CA LEU A 38 -45.87 -15.07 -8.81
C LEU A 38 -44.83 -14.15 -9.51
N ASP A 39 -44.98 -14.09 -10.84
CA ASP A 39 -44.82 -12.97 -11.79
C ASP A 39 -45.02 -11.57 -11.15
N ASP A 40 -44.51 -10.44 -11.64
CA ASP A 40 -44.36 -10.01 -13.04
C ASP A 40 -43.50 -8.72 -13.13
N ALA A 41 -43.25 -8.30 -14.37
CA ALA A 41 -42.66 -7.06 -14.92
C ALA A 41 -43.06 -5.71 -14.22
N ASP A 42 -42.54 -4.51 -14.47
CA ASP A 42 -41.80 -3.87 -15.56
C ASP A 42 -41.43 -2.41 -15.11
N THR A 43 -40.65 -1.70 -15.92
CA THR A 43 -40.64 -0.23 -16.17
C THR A 43 -40.08 0.80 -15.16
N ASP A 44 -38.98 1.43 -15.60
CA ASP A 44 -38.76 2.85 -15.90
C ASP A 44 -38.89 4.00 -14.87
N ALA A 45 -37.80 4.77 -14.82
CA ALA A 45 -37.66 6.24 -14.95
C ALA A 45 -38.17 7.24 -13.90
N ASP A 46 -37.24 8.16 -13.58
CA ASP A 46 -37.35 9.60 -13.24
C ASP A 46 -38.39 10.08 -12.20
N GLU A 47 -37.93 10.76 -11.14
CA GLU A 47 -38.03 12.24 -11.03
C GLU A 47 -37.50 12.78 -9.69
N MET A 48 -36.94 14.00 -9.77
CA MET A 48 -36.55 14.84 -8.65
C MET A 48 -37.76 15.40 -7.90
N THR A 49 -37.67 15.55 -6.58
CA THR A 49 -38.32 16.66 -5.87
C THR A 49 -37.45 17.20 -4.73
N SER A 50 -37.07 18.47 -4.89
CA SER A 50 -36.55 19.39 -3.87
C SER A 50 -37.63 19.78 -2.87
N VAL A 51 -37.28 19.90 -1.58
CA VAL A 51 -38.13 20.49 -0.53
C VAL A 51 -37.58 21.87 -0.15
N SER A 52 -38.38 22.91 -0.43
CA SER A 52 -38.23 24.27 0.12
C SER A 52 -38.88 24.36 1.50
N LEU A 53 -38.26 25.07 2.44
CA LEU A 53 -38.89 25.53 3.67
C LEU A 53 -38.76 27.06 3.75
N GLU A 54 -39.92 27.74 3.83
CA GLU A 54 -40.05 29.19 4.03
C GLU A 54 -39.83 29.61 5.50
N PRO A 55 -39.47 30.88 5.77
CA PRO A 55 -39.19 31.40 7.11
C PRO A 55 -40.39 32.13 7.74
N THR A 56 -40.59 31.94 9.05
CA THR A 56 -41.50 32.75 9.88
C THR A 56 -40.78 33.89 10.60
N ASP A 57 -41.47 35.02 10.56
CA ASP A 57 -41.16 36.39 10.99
C ASP A 57 -41.29 36.61 12.52
N ARG A 58 -40.48 37.51 13.13
CA ARG A 58 -40.81 38.24 14.39
C ARG A 58 -39.88 39.44 14.68
N ARG A 59 -40.49 40.63 14.52
CA ARG A 59 -40.26 42.04 14.95
C ARG A 59 -39.22 42.47 16.02
N LEU A 60 -38.78 43.72 15.76
CA LEU A 60 -37.88 44.74 16.39
C LEU A 60 -38.18 45.20 17.84
N PRO A 61 -37.30 46.07 18.44
CA PRO A 61 -37.56 47.54 18.42
C PRO A 61 -36.31 48.49 18.27
N GLU A 62 -36.55 49.75 17.84
CA GLU A 62 -35.59 50.90 17.81
C GLU A 62 -35.44 51.62 19.17
N PRO A 63 -34.50 52.60 19.37
CA PRO A 63 -34.89 54.03 19.28
C PRO A 63 -33.82 55.12 18.91
N THR A 64 -34.28 56.21 18.25
CA THR A 64 -34.04 57.69 18.46
C THR A 64 -32.67 58.41 18.28
N GLY A 65 -32.64 59.52 17.49
CA GLY A 65 -31.53 60.52 17.27
C GLY A 65 -31.44 61.68 18.31
N PRO A 66 -30.98 62.95 18.02
CA PRO A 66 -30.64 63.61 16.73
C PRO A 66 -29.48 64.71 16.70
N VAL A 67 -29.30 65.35 15.51
CA VAL A 67 -28.82 66.73 15.13
C VAL A 67 -27.32 67.08 14.81
N THR A 68 -27.15 67.72 13.63
CA THR A 68 -26.03 68.36 12.85
C THR A 68 -25.61 69.80 13.30
N PRO A 69 -24.87 70.70 12.56
CA PRO A 69 -23.77 70.63 11.53
C PRO A 69 -22.62 71.69 11.71
N ALA A 70 -21.54 71.64 10.88
CA ALA A 70 -20.86 72.82 10.26
C ALA A 70 -19.77 72.41 9.21
N GLY A 71 -19.81 72.97 7.99
CA GLY A 71 -18.73 72.92 6.97
C GLY A 71 -17.75 74.11 7.08
N PRO A 72 -17.04 74.59 6.01
CA PRO A 72 -17.10 74.19 4.58
C PRO A 72 -15.73 74.13 3.80
N ALA A 73 -15.84 73.69 2.52
CA ALA A 73 -15.10 74.05 1.27
C ALA A 73 -13.55 73.93 1.21
N VAL A 74 -12.92 73.43 0.12
CA VAL A 74 -12.81 74.04 -1.23
C VAL A 74 -12.58 73.00 -2.36
N GLU A 75 -13.17 73.34 -3.52
CA GLU A 75 -13.02 72.97 -4.95
C GLU A 75 -11.65 72.45 -5.48
N MET A 76 -11.45 71.82 -6.66
CA MET A 76 -12.15 71.92 -7.96
C MET A 76 -11.72 70.81 -8.96
N ALA A 77 -12.66 70.49 -9.85
CA ALA A 77 -12.57 70.22 -11.29
C ALA A 77 -12.17 68.84 -11.87
N LEU A 78 -13.09 68.39 -12.72
CA LEU A 78 -13.20 67.16 -13.50
C LEU A 78 -13.42 67.55 -14.99
N MET A 79 -13.41 66.54 -15.89
CA MET A 79 -13.84 66.50 -17.31
C MET A 79 -12.74 66.64 -18.37
N GLY A 80 -12.75 65.90 -19.49
CA GLY A 80 -13.75 65.02 -20.07
C GLY A 80 -13.29 64.43 -21.41
N ALA A 81 -14.04 63.46 -21.93
CA ALA A 81 -13.72 62.60 -23.07
C ALA A 81 -14.17 63.12 -24.45
N GLY A 82 -13.47 62.64 -25.50
CA GLY A 82 -14.05 62.11 -26.75
C GLY A 82 -14.60 63.08 -27.82
N SER A 83 -14.06 62.98 -29.05
CA SER A 83 -14.79 63.07 -30.34
C SER A 83 -13.84 62.80 -31.54
N ARG A 84 -14.26 61.95 -32.48
CA ARG A 84 -13.57 61.57 -33.74
C ARG A 84 -13.87 62.56 -34.91
N PRO A 85 -13.62 62.25 -36.21
CA PRO A 85 -12.52 62.81 -37.02
C PRO A 85 -13.01 63.63 -38.24
N ARG A 86 -12.11 64.32 -38.96
CA ARG A 86 -12.36 64.75 -40.36
C ARG A 86 -11.13 64.56 -41.24
N THR A 87 -11.42 63.97 -42.39
CA THR A 87 -10.65 63.72 -43.61
C THR A 87 -10.26 64.99 -44.36
N LEU A 88 -9.13 64.95 -45.07
CA LEU A 88 -8.93 65.65 -46.35
C LEU A 88 -7.81 64.98 -47.17
N GLU A 89 -8.01 65.00 -48.49
CA GLU A 89 -7.43 64.14 -49.52
C GLU A 89 -6.12 64.66 -50.15
N ALA A 90 -5.36 63.70 -50.70
CA ALA A 90 -4.61 63.66 -51.97
C ALA A 90 -3.56 64.74 -52.34
N GLN A 91 -2.33 64.31 -52.68
CA GLN A 91 -1.89 64.15 -54.08
C GLN A 91 -0.46 63.58 -54.21
N THR A 92 -0.16 63.15 -55.43
CA THR A 92 0.83 62.21 -56.00
C THR A 92 2.26 62.70 -56.18
N SER A 93 3.25 61.79 -56.24
CA SER A 93 4.07 61.45 -57.45
C SER A 93 5.47 60.87 -57.14
N ASP A 94 5.98 60.16 -58.15
CA ASP A 94 7.16 59.29 -58.27
C ASP A 94 8.53 59.80 -57.76
N SER A 95 9.41 58.88 -57.36
CA SER A 95 10.61 58.49 -58.14
C SER A 95 11.58 57.60 -57.35
N ALA A 96 12.16 56.63 -58.06
CA ALA A 96 13.17 55.70 -57.59
C ALA A 96 14.57 56.32 -57.58
N THR A 97 15.42 55.97 -56.60
CA THR A 97 16.83 55.61 -56.81
C THR A 97 17.49 55.05 -55.54
N SER A 98 18.38 54.10 -55.78
CA SER A 98 19.21 53.27 -54.92
C SER A 98 20.30 54.00 -54.12
N ALA A 99 20.61 53.52 -52.90
CA ALA A 99 21.89 52.86 -52.54
C ALA A 99 22.26 52.99 -51.03
N SER A 100 22.36 51.83 -50.39
CA SER A 100 23.29 51.38 -49.33
C SER A 100 23.77 52.34 -48.22
N VAL A 101 23.45 51.99 -46.97
CA VAL A 101 24.42 52.00 -45.84
C VAL A 101 24.26 50.70 -45.03
N SER A 102 25.41 50.24 -44.57
CA SER A 102 25.82 48.90 -44.16
C SER A 102 25.23 48.35 -42.86
N SER A 103 25.13 47.02 -42.88
CA SER A 103 24.99 46.10 -41.76
C SER A 103 26.13 46.21 -40.73
N THR A 104 25.77 46.50 -39.48
CA THR A 104 26.43 45.98 -38.25
C THR A 104 25.57 46.35 -37.05
N ASP A 105 24.41 45.71 -36.87
CA ASP A 105 23.76 45.66 -35.54
C ASP A 105 22.66 44.58 -35.37
N SER A 106 22.63 43.56 -36.24
CA SER A 106 21.59 42.52 -36.19
C SER A 106 22.07 41.17 -35.64
N SER A 107 23.38 40.97 -35.51
CA SER A 107 23.95 39.74 -34.91
C SER A 107 24.06 39.83 -33.38
N LEU A 108 24.32 41.01 -32.81
CA LEU A 108 24.35 41.20 -31.35
C LEU A 108 22.94 41.24 -30.75
N ALA A 109 21.95 41.79 -31.45
CA ALA A 109 20.56 41.73 -31.00
C ALA A 109 19.96 40.31 -31.12
N ARG A 110 20.32 39.51 -32.14
CA ARG A 110 19.88 38.11 -32.23
C ARG A 110 20.66 37.18 -31.29
N ALA A 111 21.92 37.45 -31.00
CA ALA A 111 22.69 36.70 -30.00
C ALA A 111 22.20 37.04 -28.57
N ALA A 112 21.94 38.31 -28.25
CA ALA A 112 21.38 38.69 -26.95
C ALA A 112 19.94 38.20 -26.75
N VAL A 113 19.10 38.20 -27.80
CA VAL A 113 17.75 37.62 -27.73
C VAL A 113 17.78 36.10 -27.71
N SER A 114 18.77 35.44 -28.33
CA SER A 114 18.92 33.97 -28.26
C SER A 114 19.59 33.49 -26.97
N GLU A 115 20.48 34.27 -26.36
CA GLU A 115 21.07 33.99 -25.05
C GLU A 115 20.09 34.29 -23.91
N GLN A 116 19.20 35.28 -24.06
CA GLN A 116 18.13 35.53 -23.09
C GLN A 116 16.96 34.53 -23.19
N LEU A 117 16.82 33.83 -24.32
CA LEU A 117 15.93 32.67 -24.48
C LEU A 117 16.58 31.33 -24.05
N ALA A 118 17.86 31.34 -23.66
CA ALA A 118 18.59 30.15 -23.22
C ALA A 118 18.58 29.91 -21.70
N ALA A 119 17.75 30.62 -20.91
CA ALA A 119 17.72 30.46 -19.45
C ALA A 119 16.30 30.46 -18.82
N ALA A 120 15.28 30.06 -19.58
CA ALA A 120 14.02 29.61 -19.00
C ALA A 120 13.81 28.16 -19.41
N SER A 121 14.06 27.21 -18.50
CA SER A 121 13.58 25.84 -18.65
C SER A 121 12.05 25.91 -18.78
N GLN A 122 11.54 25.93 -20.01
CA GLN A 122 10.10 25.94 -20.29
C GLN A 122 9.62 24.52 -20.50
N VAL A 123 8.54 24.17 -19.80
CA VAL A 123 7.81 22.93 -20.07
C VAL A 123 7.13 23.08 -21.43
N THR A 124 7.53 22.24 -22.39
CA THR A 124 6.97 22.28 -23.76
C THR A 124 6.07 21.08 -24.01
N ILE A 125 4.99 21.30 -24.76
CA ILE A 125 4.06 20.24 -25.16
C ILE A 125 4.56 19.64 -26.47
N GLY A 126 4.89 18.35 -26.46
CA GLY A 126 5.30 17.65 -27.67
C GLY A 126 4.11 17.38 -28.60
N ARG A 127 3.32 16.34 -28.29
CA ARG A 127 2.16 15.93 -29.09
C ARG A 127 1.03 15.41 -28.20
N GLU A 128 -0.21 15.67 -28.62
CA GLU A 128 -1.42 15.10 -28.02
C GLU A 128 -2.00 14.00 -28.92
N ILE A 129 -2.36 12.86 -28.32
CA ILE A 129 -3.08 11.78 -28.98
C ILE A 129 -4.52 11.74 -28.46
N ARG A 130 -5.48 11.54 -29.37
CA ARG A 130 -6.91 11.42 -29.04
C ARG A 130 -7.41 10.00 -29.31
N ARG A 131 -8.16 9.43 -28.37
CA ARG A 131 -8.74 8.08 -28.46
C ARG A 131 -10.16 8.05 -27.98
N SER A 132 -11.01 7.35 -28.72
CA SER A 132 -12.38 7.06 -28.29
C SER A 132 -12.39 6.00 -27.19
N GLY A 133 -13.24 6.22 -26.19
CA GLY A 133 -13.42 5.34 -25.04
C GLY A 133 -12.87 5.96 -23.76
N ILE A 134 -13.27 5.38 -22.64
CA ILE A 134 -12.83 5.76 -21.31
C ILE A 134 -11.42 5.17 -21.11
N PRO A 135 -10.39 5.96 -20.79
CA PRO A 135 -9.06 5.43 -20.53
C PRO A 135 -9.07 4.59 -19.25
N THR A 136 -8.10 3.70 -19.06
CA THR A 136 -7.87 3.06 -17.75
C THR A 136 -7.22 4.07 -16.80
N MET A 137 -7.45 3.92 -15.49
CA MET A 137 -6.87 4.82 -14.46
C MET A 137 -5.33 4.73 -14.35
N GLN A 138 -4.69 3.82 -15.08
CA GLN A 138 -3.25 3.66 -15.09
C GLN A 138 -2.71 3.74 -16.53
N THR A 139 -1.64 4.51 -16.69
CA THR A 139 -0.81 4.52 -17.91
C THR A 139 0.49 3.82 -17.56
N LEU A 140 0.91 2.83 -18.35
CA LEU A 140 2.16 2.10 -18.11
C LEU A 140 3.25 2.63 -19.02
N THR A 141 4.50 2.65 -18.55
CA THR A 141 5.67 2.97 -19.37
C THR A 141 6.58 1.75 -19.48
N SER A 142 7.25 1.60 -20.63
CA SER A 142 8.33 0.62 -20.78
C SER A 142 9.44 0.90 -19.76
N ALA A 143 10.28 -0.09 -19.49
CA ALA A 143 11.36 0.00 -18.50
C ALA A 143 12.33 1.16 -18.81
N ASP A 144 12.59 1.42 -20.08
CA ASP A 144 13.41 2.55 -20.57
C ASP A 144 12.65 3.89 -20.62
N GLY A 145 11.37 3.91 -20.27
CA GLY A 145 10.50 5.09 -20.35
C GLY A 145 10.21 5.57 -21.77
N THR A 146 10.68 4.90 -22.82
CA THR A 146 10.55 5.37 -24.21
C THR A 146 9.20 5.04 -24.84
N ARG A 147 8.39 4.21 -24.17
CA ARG A 147 7.07 3.76 -24.62
C ARG A 147 6.06 3.92 -23.50
N ALA A 148 4.82 4.25 -23.86
CA ALA A 148 3.69 4.25 -22.96
C ALA A 148 2.53 3.44 -23.51
N LEU A 149 1.95 2.57 -22.69
CA LEU A 149 0.78 1.79 -23.00
C LEU A 149 -0.47 2.52 -22.52
N VAL A 150 -1.36 2.82 -23.46
CA VAL A 150 -2.64 3.46 -23.20
C VAL A 150 -3.75 2.46 -23.52
N THR A 151 -4.57 2.16 -22.52
CA THR A 151 -5.74 1.31 -22.67
C THR A 151 -7.00 2.15 -22.58
N THR A 152 -7.91 2.00 -23.52
CA THR A 152 -9.26 2.59 -23.46
C THR A 152 -10.32 1.49 -23.59
N SER A 153 -11.47 1.72 -22.98
CA SER A 153 -12.59 0.79 -23.06
C SER A 153 -13.89 1.47 -23.45
N THR A 154 -14.77 0.69 -24.04
CA THR A 154 -16.17 1.04 -24.29
C THR A 154 -17.03 -0.06 -23.71
N ASN A 155 -18.13 0.28 -23.05
CA ASN A 155 -19.03 -0.70 -22.46
C ASN A 155 -20.24 -0.93 -23.38
N SER A 156 -20.67 -2.19 -23.50
CA SER A 156 -21.91 -2.59 -24.17
C SER A 156 -22.49 -3.76 -23.39
N SER A 157 -23.72 -3.62 -22.90
CA SER A 157 -24.44 -4.69 -22.20
C SER A 157 -24.71 -5.89 -23.12
N LEU A 158 -25.03 -5.65 -24.40
CA LEU A 158 -25.42 -6.67 -25.37
C LEU A 158 -24.24 -7.54 -25.85
N THR A 159 -23.16 -6.90 -26.33
CA THR A 159 -22.02 -7.61 -26.96
C THR A 159 -20.82 -7.80 -26.03
N GLY A 160 -20.92 -7.27 -24.80
CA GLY A 160 -19.78 -7.09 -23.91
C GLY A 160 -18.96 -5.85 -24.29
N GLY A 161 -18.17 -5.34 -23.34
CA GLY A 161 -17.28 -4.22 -23.61
C GLY A 161 -16.23 -4.51 -24.69
N ARG A 162 -15.51 -3.49 -25.13
CA ARG A 162 -14.31 -3.62 -25.97
C ARG A 162 -13.17 -2.89 -25.31
N THR A 163 -11.99 -3.51 -25.34
CA THR A 163 -10.75 -2.92 -24.83
C THR A 163 -9.82 -2.65 -26.00
N ARG A 164 -9.34 -1.42 -26.12
CA ARG A 164 -8.37 -0.97 -27.11
C ARG A 164 -7.08 -0.62 -26.41
N VAL A 165 -5.97 -1.10 -26.94
CA VAL A 165 -4.64 -0.87 -26.38
C VAL A 165 -3.76 -0.26 -27.46
N ALA A 166 -3.05 0.81 -27.12
CA ALA A 166 -2.13 1.51 -28.01
C ALA A 166 -0.79 1.70 -27.31
N VAL A 167 0.30 1.51 -28.07
CA VAL A 167 1.64 1.84 -27.62
C VAL A 167 2.03 3.18 -28.19
N ILE A 168 2.53 4.09 -27.34
CA ILE A 168 2.89 5.46 -27.67
C ILE A 168 4.40 5.61 -27.48
N ASN A 169 5.10 6.10 -28.49
CA ASN A 169 6.47 6.57 -28.34
C ASN A 169 6.48 7.83 -27.48
N THR A 170 7.10 7.79 -26.30
CA THR A 170 7.08 8.92 -25.36
C THR A 170 7.93 10.09 -25.85
N ALA A 171 8.97 9.87 -26.65
CA ALA A 171 9.78 10.96 -27.20
C ALA A 171 9.02 11.81 -28.23
N THR A 172 8.17 11.18 -29.04
CA THR A 172 7.48 11.84 -30.18
C THR A 172 5.98 12.03 -29.96
N GLY A 173 5.39 11.37 -28.96
CA GLY A 173 3.95 11.28 -28.76
C GLY A 173 3.22 10.66 -29.97
N ARG A 174 3.88 9.77 -30.73
CA ARG A 174 3.26 9.03 -31.84
C ARG A 174 2.88 7.62 -31.41
N GLN A 175 1.71 7.17 -31.85
CA GLN A 175 1.38 5.76 -31.73
C GLN A 175 2.37 4.93 -32.56
N ILE A 176 2.78 3.82 -31.98
CA ILE A 176 3.54 2.75 -32.60
C ILE A 176 2.56 1.64 -33.00
N GLY A 177 2.68 1.17 -34.24
CA GLY A 177 1.84 0.10 -34.77
C GLY A 177 0.34 0.42 -34.84
N PHE A 178 -0.46 -0.63 -34.98
CA PHE A 178 -1.93 -0.53 -35.07
C PHE A 178 -2.63 -0.70 -33.71
N GLY A 179 -1.92 -1.14 -32.67
CA GLY A 179 -2.50 -1.46 -31.37
C GLY A 179 -3.22 -2.81 -31.34
N LEU A 180 -4.00 -3.04 -30.29
CA LEU A 180 -4.76 -4.26 -30.05
C LEU A 180 -6.21 -3.92 -29.70
N THR A 181 -7.16 -4.71 -30.18
CA THR A 181 -8.55 -4.68 -29.71
C THR A 181 -8.95 -6.05 -29.22
N LEU A 182 -9.42 -6.14 -27.99
CA LEU A 182 -9.94 -7.34 -27.35
C LEU A 182 -11.42 -7.17 -27.00
N SER A 183 -12.14 -8.29 -26.95
CA SER A 183 -13.51 -8.29 -26.44
C SER A 183 -13.48 -8.27 -24.91
N GLY A 184 -14.53 -7.75 -24.31
CA GLY A 184 -14.61 -7.52 -22.88
C GLY A 184 -14.04 -6.17 -22.45
N GLY A 185 -14.41 -5.77 -21.23
CA GLY A 185 -13.78 -4.65 -20.54
C GLY A 185 -12.40 -5.04 -20.01
N PRO A 186 -11.51 -4.07 -19.79
CA PRO A 186 -10.24 -4.32 -19.14
C PRO A 186 -10.54 -4.84 -17.74
N TYR A 187 -9.85 -5.89 -17.32
CA TYR A 187 -9.91 -6.26 -15.91
C TYR A 187 -9.26 -5.16 -15.08
N TRP A 188 -9.78 -4.90 -13.88
CA TRP A 188 -9.30 -3.81 -13.02
C TRP A 188 -7.84 -4.11 -12.67
N GLY A 189 -6.90 -3.38 -13.30
CA GLY A 189 -5.46 -3.59 -13.12
C GLY A 189 -4.59 -3.04 -14.23
N SER A 190 -3.30 -2.86 -13.93
CA SER A 190 -2.30 -2.61 -14.96
C SER A 190 -2.14 -3.84 -15.84
N ALA A 191 -1.92 -3.63 -17.12
CA ALA A 191 -1.30 -4.62 -17.98
C ALA A 191 0.17 -4.80 -17.55
N PRO A 192 0.58 -5.91 -16.94
CA PRO A 192 1.97 -6.04 -16.53
C PRO A 192 2.91 -6.11 -17.72
N LEU A 193 4.15 -5.66 -17.53
CA LEU A 193 5.20 -5.74 -18.54
C LEU A 193 6.08 -6.97 -18.33
N SER A 194 6.73 -7.45 -19.40
CA SER A 194 7.88 -8.35 -19.31
C SER A 194 9.05 -7.67 -18.59
N ALA A 195 10.04 -8.44 -18.12
CA ALA A 195 11.15 -7.89 -17.31
C ALA A 195 12.04 -6.93 -18.10
N ASP A 196 12.26 -7.23 -19.38
CA ASP A 196 12.95 -6.35 -20.33
C ASP A 196 12.09 -5.13 -20.73
N GLY A 197 10.84 -5.07 -20.29
CA GLY A 197 9.90 -4.00 -20.61
C GLY A 197 9.54 -3.92 -22.09
N THR A 198 9.76 -4.98 -22.88
CA THR A 198 9.49 -5.01 -24.32
C THR A 198 8.10 -5.51 -24.66
N HIS A 199 7.43 -6.23 -23.76
CA HIS A 199 6.09 -6.77 -23.96
C HIS A 199 5.14 -6.33 -22.85
N ALA A 200 3.87 -6.11 -23.18
CA ALA A 200 2.81 -5.91 -22.20
C ALA A 200 1.77 -7.02 -22.28
N PHE A 201 1.28 -7.46 -21.13
CA PHE A 201 0.29 -8.51 -20.99
C PHE A 201 -1.08 -7.90 -20.68
N ILE A 202 -2.06 -8.12 -21.56
CA ILE A 202 -3.39 -7.55 -21.46
C ILE A 202 -4.38 -8.64 -21.07
N THR A 203 -5.21 -8.38 -20.05
CA THR A 203 -6.34 -9.23 -19.71
C THR A 203 -7.67 -8.48 -19.78
N THR A 204 -8.69 -9.15 -20.30
CA THR A 204 -10.04 -8.60 -20.41
C THR A 204 -11.08 -9.60 -19.94
N GLN A 205 -12.21 -9.07 -19.46
CA GLN A 205 -13.37 -9.87 -19.08
C GLN A 205 -14.59 -9.51 -19.92
N GLY A 206 -15.22 -10.52 -20.50
CA GLY A 206 -16.49 -10.39 -21.20
C GLY A 206 -17.63 -10.91 -20.33
N THR A 207 -18.69 -10.11 -20.19
CA THR A 207 -19.95 -10.46 -19.51
C THR A 207 -21.17 -10.30 -20.41
N GLY A 208 -20.96 -10.10 -21.72
CA GLY A 208 -22.05 -9.81 -22.66
C GLY A 208 -23.03 -10.98 -22.76
N TRP A 209 -24.34 -10.68 -22.69
CA TRP A 209 -25.43 -11.66 -22.69
C TRP A 209 -25.30 -12.72 -23.79
N LEU A 210 -24.99 -12.32 -25.03
CA LEU A 210 -24.86 -13.23 -26.18
C LEU A 210 -23.55 -14.02 -26.22
N THR A 211 -22.54 -13.58 -25.47
CA THR A 211 -21.16 -14.08 -25.61
C THR A 211 -20.64 -14.84 -24.40
N GLY A 212 -21.44 -14.89 -23.31
CA GLY A 212 -21.11 -15.57 -22.07
C GLY A 212 -19.94 -14.95 -21.29
N LYS A 213 -19.75 -15.45 -20.06
CA LYS A 213 -18.62 -15.10 -19.19
C LYS A 213 -17.32 -15.68 -19.75
N ARG A 214 -16.35 -14.83 -20.04
CA ARG A 214 -15.01 -15.25 -20.51
C ARG A 214 -13.91 -14.31 -20.02
N THR A 215 -12.72 -14.86 -19.86
CA THR A 215 -11.48 -14.11 -19.65
C THR A 215 -10.61 -14.27 -20.87
N GLN A 216 -10.10 -13.18 -21.43
CA GLN A 216 -9.14 -13.21 -22.52
C GLN A 216 -7.79 -12.65 -22.08
N ALA A 217 -6.72 -13.19 -22.64
CA ALA A 217 -5.37 -12.71 -22.44
C ALA A 217 -4.61 -12.61 -23.76
N ALA A 218 -3.81 -11.56 -23.89
CA ALA A 218 -2.97 -11.33 -25.05
C ALA A 218 -1.68 -10.61 -24.67
N VAL A 219 -0.63 -10.82 -25.44
CA VAL A 219 0.64 -10.09 -25.31
C VAL A 219 0.75 -9.09 -26.46
N ILE A 220 1.21 -7.88 -26.16
CA ILE A 220 1.57 -6.86 -27.17
C ILE A 220 3.05 -6.56 -27.06
N ASP A 221 3.75 -6.57 -28.20
CA ASP A 221 5.12 -6.10 -28.32
C ASP A 221 5.12 -4.56 -28.37
N LEU A 222 5.90 -3.93 -27.49
CA LEU A 222 5.95 -2.48 -27.31
C LEU A 222 6.87 -1.78 -28.33
N GLU A 223 7.74 -2.51 -29.03
CA GLU A 223 8.57 -1.95 -30.09
C GLU A 223 7.78 -1.76 -31.39
N THR A 224 6.93 -2.74 -31.72
CA THR A 224 6.13 -2.81 -32.94
C THR A 224 4.69 -2.37 -32.72
N GLY A 225 4.19 -2.39 -31.49
CA GLY A 225 2.81 -2.09 -31.13
C GLY A 225 1.81 -3.12 -31.66
N ARG A 226 2.24 -4.37 -31.87
CA ARG A 226 1.43 -5.46 -32.44
C ARG A 226 1.27 -6.61 -31.43
N ARG A 227 0.15 -7.33 -31.52
CA ARG A 227 -0.07 -8.55 -30.73
C ARG A 227 0.94 -9.63 -31.11
N VAL A 228 1.53 -10.26 -30.11
CA VAL A 228 2.37 -11.47 -30.25
C VAL A 228 1.54 -12.68 -29.82
N GLY A 229 1.57 -13.75 -30.61
CA GLY A 229 0.81 -14.96 -30.33
C GLY A 229 -0.71 -14.85 -30.53
N ALA A 230 -1.40 -15.93 -30.14
CA ALA A 230 -2.85 -16.02 -30.17
C ALA A 230 -3.47 -15.47 -28.87
N VAL A 231 -4.72 -15.03 -28.94
CA VAL A 231 -5.47 -14.65 -27.74
C VAL A 231 -5.86 -15.92 -26.99
N VAL A 232 -5.41 -16.05 -25.75
CA VAL A 232 -5.84 -17.14 -24.86
C VAL A 232 -7.20 -16.78 -24.30
N THR A 233 -8.14 -17.72 -24.31
CA THR A 233 -9.50 -17.52 -23.80
C THR A 233 -9.85 -18.61 -22.81
N LEU A 234 -10.19 -18.22 -21.58
CA LEU A 234 -10.72 -19.10 -20.55
C LEU A 234 -12.23 -18.87 -20.39
N ARG A 235 -12.95 -19.93 -20.04
CA ARG A 235 -14.36 -19.86 -19.66
C ARG A 235 -14.48 -19.30 -18.24
N GLY A 236 -15.44 -18.40 -18.02
CA GLY A 236 -15.66 -17.78 -16.71
C GLY A 236 -14.99 -16.41 -16.56
N LEU A 237 -15.01 -15.87 -15.34
CA LEU A 237 -14.47 -14.54 -15.01
C LEU A 237 -13.14 -14.66 -14.26
N SER A 238 -12.21 -13.73 -14.52
CA SER A 238 -10.89 -13.69 -13.88
C SER A 238 -11.03 -13.55 -12.36
N GLN A 239 -10.28 -14.38 -11.64
CA GLN A 239 -10.15 -14.34 -10.19
C GLN A 239 -8.82 -13.68 -9.83
N GLY A 240 -8.82 -12.36 -9.71
CA GLY A 240 -7.63 -11.58 -9.39
C GLY A 240 -6.75 -11.25 -10.59
N PHE A 241 -5.64 -10.57 -10.29
CA PHE A 241 -4.63 -10.16 -11.27
C PHE A 241 -3.87 -11.38 -11.82
N PRO A 242 -3.34 -11.30 -13.05
CA PRO A 242 -2.41 -12.29 -13.55
C PRO A 242 -1.20 -12.42 -12.62
N LEU A 243 -0.84 -13.66 -12.29
CA LEU A 243 0.33 -13.95 -11.50
C LEU A 243 1.55 -14.06 -12.42
N LEU A 244 2.53 -13.17 -12.21
CA LEU A 244 3.75 -13.13 -13.02
C LEU A 244 4.89 -13.87 -12.35
N SER A 245 5.77 -14.46 -13.15
CA SER A 245 7.08 -14.89 -12.67
C SER A 245 7.93 -13.69 -12.26
N ALA A 246 8.90 -13.88 -11.36
CA ALA A 246 9.75 -12.78 -10.90
C ALA A 246 10.58 -12.17 -12.05
N ASP A 247 11.04 -13.02 -12.98
CA ASP A 247 11.69 -12.63 -14.23
C ASP A 247 10.70 -12.08 -15.28
N ARG A 248 9.40 -12.00 -14.94
CA ARG A 248 8.29 -11.56 -15.79
C ARG A 248 8.35 -12.16 -17.20
N SER A 249 8.81 -13.40 -17.33
CA SER A 249 8.83 -14.15 -18.58
C SER A 249 7.54 -14.96 -18.77
N ARG A 250 6.79 -15.22 -17.70
CA ARG A 250 5.55 -16.01 -17.70
C ARG A 250 4.44 -15.32 -16.92
N ALA A 251 3.21 -15.57 -17.33
CA ALA A 251 2.01 -15.16 -16.62
C ALA A 251 1.05 -16.35 -16.47
N LEU A 252 0.49 -16.54 -15.28
CA LEU A 252 -0.65 -17.41 -15.04
C LEU A 252 -1.92 -16.57 -15.00
N ILE A 253 -2.93 -16.99 -15.75
CA ILE A 253 -4.29 -16.46 -15.64
C ILE A 253 -5.23 -17.51 -15.08
N THR A 254 -6.17 -17.07 -14.25
CA THR A 254 -7.16 -17.90 -13.57
C THR A 254 -8.55 -17.38 -13.89
N ALA A 255 -9.45 -18.25 -14.34
CA ALA A 255 -10.85 -17.92 -14.54
C ALA A 255 -11.76 -18.90 -13.78
N SER A 256 -12.79 -18.37 -13.14
CA SER A 256 -13.79 -19.15 -12.41
C SER A 256 -15.10 -19.21 -13.16
N ASN A 257 -15.69 -20.40 -13.18
CA ASN A 257 -17.03 -20.61 -13.67
C ASN A 257 -17.85 -21.24 -12.54
N SER A 258 -18.83 -20.49 -12.03
CA SER A 258 -19.82 -21.03 -11.11
C SER A 258 -20.97 -21.61 -11.92
N THR A 259 -21.18 -22.91 -11.78
CA THR A 259 -22.33 -23.64 -12.37
C THR A 259 -23.19 -24.21 -11.25
N THR A 260 -24.41 -24.62 -11.57
CA THR A 260 -25.31 -25.31 -10.61
C THR A 260 -24.70 -26.59 -10.06
N ASP A 261 -23.78 -27.21 -10.80
CA ASP A 261 -23.16 -28.49 -10.46
C ASP A 261 -21.82 -28.33 -9.70
N GLY A 262 -21.45 -27.09 -9.37
CA GLY A 262 -20.24 -26.76 -8.61
C GLY A 262 -19.41 -25.62 -9.23
N ASN A 263 -18.38 -25.20 -8.48
CA ASN A 263 -17.39 -24.24 -8.92
C ASN A 263 -16.21 -24.95 -9.61
N SER A 264 -15.90 -24.52 -10.83
CA SER A 264 -14.76 -25.02 -11.60
C SER A 264 -13.86 -23.86 -12.02
N ARG A 265 -12.54 -24.08 -11.98
CA ARG A 265 -11.55 -23.03 -12.28
C ARG A 265 -10.59 -23.47 -13.37
N GLN A 266 -10.45 -22.63 -14.38
CA GLN A 266 -9.52 -22.82 -15.47
C GLN A 266 -8.25 -22.00 -15.26
N PHE A 267 -7.13 -22.59 -15.64
CA PHE A 267 -5.82 -21.99 -15.53
C PHE A 267 -5.08 -22.12 -16.85
N ALA A 268 -4.34 -21.07 -17.22
CA ALA A 268 -3.41 -21.11 -18.34
C ALA A 268 -2.14 -20.34 -18.03
N VAL A 269 -1.01 -20.94 -18.38
CA VAL A 269 0.32 -20.31 -18.32
C VAL A 269 0.66 -19.75 -19.70
N ILE A 270 1.14 -18.51 -19.76
CA ILE A 270 1.42 -17.80 -21.00
C ILE A 270 2.88 -17.35 -20.97
N ASN A 271 3.61 -17.61 -22.06
CA ASN A 271 4.94 -17.07 -22.29
C ASN A 271 4.82 -15.63 -22.79
N LEU A 272 5.39 -14.69 -22.03
CA LEU A 272 5.28 -13.26 -22.31
C LEU A 272 6.16 -12.78 -23.47
N ALA A 273 7.20 -13.53 -23.86
CA ALA A 273 8.01 -13.20 -25.02
C ALA A 273 7.37 -13.67 -26.34
N THR A 274 6.67 -14.81 -26.32
CA THR A 274 6.09 -15.41 -27.54
C THR A 274 4.57 -15.24 -27.64
N GLY A 275 3.91 -14.82 -26.56
CA GLY A 275 2.45 -14.78 -26.45
C GLY A 275 1.77 -16.15 -26.58
N THR A 276 2.52 -17.25 -26.49
CA THR A 276 1.98 -18.61 -26.60
C THR A 276 1.58 -19.16 -25.24
N GLN A 277 0.47 -19.89 -25.19
CA GLN A 277 0.13 -20.68 -24.02
C GLN A 277 1.11 -21.85 -23.87
N THR A 278 1.61 -22.06 -22.65
CA THR A 278 2.39 -23.25 -22.30
C THR A 278 1.44 -24.38 -21.90
N GLY A 279 1.50 -25.50 -22.62
CA GLY A 279 0.64 -26.65 -22.36
C GLY A 279 -0.85 -26.38 -22.60
N ALA A 280 -1.70 -27.31 -22.16
CA ALA A 280 -3.15 -27.17 -22.24
C ALA A 280 -3.70 -26.39 -21.04
N THR A 281 -4.87 -25.80 -21.23
CA THR A 281 -5.66 -25.25 -20.12
C THR A 281 -6.02 -26.40 -19.19
N PHE A 282 -5.71 -26.28 -17.91
CA PHE A 282 -6.11 -27.27 -16.92
C PHE A 282 -7.24 -26.73 -16.05
N THR A 283 -8.02 -27.64 -15.50
CA THR A 283 -9.22 -27.33 -14.72
C THR A 283 -9.09 -27.99 -13.36
N LEU A 284 -9.37 -27.24 -12.30
CA LEU A 284 -9.44 -27.77 -10.93
C LEU A 284 -10.87 -27.63 -10.42
N ASP A 285 -11.37 -28.72 -9.86
CA ASP A 285 -12.70 -28.80 -9.26
C ASP A 285 -12.60 -28.58 -7.74
N GLY A 286 -13.54 -27.81 -7.19
CA GLY A 286 -13.65 -27.54 -5.76
C GLY A 286 -13.75 -26.05 -5.42
N ASP A 287 -14.20 -25.78 -4.20
CA ASP A 287 -14.20 -24.43 -3.65
C ASP A 287 -12.77 -24.07 -3.24
N GLU A 288 -12.24 -22.95 -3.73
CA GLU A 288 -11.03 -22.42 -3.11
C GLU A 288 -11.39 -21.93 -1.72
N ALA A 289 -10.70 -22.45 -0.71
CA ALA A 289 -10.51 -21.70 0.51
C ALA A 289 -9.55 -20.53 0.20
N SER A 290 -10.08 -19.38 -0.24
CA SER A 290 -9.45 -18.04 -0.29
C SER A 290 -7.97 -17.87 -0.70
N ALA A 291 -7.27 -18.88 -1.21
CA ALA A 291 -5.82 -18.89 -1.36
C ALA A 291 -5.45 -18.62 -2.82
N THR A 292 -4.97 -17.40 -3.06
CA THR A 292 -4.45 -16.96 -4.36
C THR A 292 -3.30 -17.87 -4.81
N PRO A 293 -3.24 -18.28 -6.10
CA PRO A 293 -2.10 -19.01 -6.63
C PRO A 293 -0.77 -18.32 -6.31
N VAL A 294 0.26 -19.10 -5.99
CA VAL A 294 1.59 -18.60 -5.62
C VAL A 294 2.59 -19.02 -6.69
N MET A 295 3.46 -18.11 -7.10
CA MET A 295 4.53 -18.39 -8.06
C MET A 295 5.84 -18.59 -7.31
N SER A 296 6.66 -19.52 -7.77
CA SER A 296 8.02 -19.63 -7.26
C SER A 296 8.87 -18.41 -7.65
N ASP A 297 9.86 -18.09 -6.82
CA ASP A 297 10.75 -16.94 -7.04
C ASP A 297 11.50 -17.07 -8.39
N ASN A 298 11.83 -18.29 -8.81
CA ASN A 298 12.44 -18.57 -10.13
C ASN A 298 11.43 -18.60 -11.30
N GLY A 299 10.13 -18.46 -11.06
CA GLY A 299 9.09 -18.46 -12.09
C GLY A 299 8.77 -19.81 -12.73
N LEU A 300 9.46 -20.89 -12.33
CA LEU A 300 9.35 -22.21 -12.96
C LEU A 300 8.17 -23.04 -12.43
N ARG A 301 7.57 -22.65 -11.30
CA ARG A 301 6.50 -23.38 -10.64
C ARG A 301 5.38 -22.46 -10.18
N VAL A 302 4.16 -22.97 -10.22
CA VAL A 302 2.98 -22.36 -9.58
C VAL A 302 2.38 -23.35 -8.60
N LEU A 303 1.95 -22.85 -7.46
CA LEU A 303 1.19 -23.58 -6.46
C LEU A 303 -0.25 -23.08 -6.49
N VAL A 304 -1.19 -23.99 -6.67
CA VAL A 304 -2.63 -23.72 -6.58
C VAL A 304 -3.22 -24.62 -5.52
N THR A 305 -3.87 -24.03 -4.52
CA THR A 305 -4.52 -24.77 -3.44
C THR A 305 -6.02 -24.70 -3.56
N THR A 306 -6.67 -25.86 -3.54
CA THR A 306 -8.12 -26.00 -3.49
C THR A 306 -8.49 -26.80 -2.25
N VAL A 307 -9.74 -26.70 -1.81
CA VAL A 307 -10.22 -27.46 -0.66
C VAL A 307 -11.40 -28.31 -1.10
N SER A 308 -11.46 -29.53 -0.61
CA SER A 308 -12.61 -30.41 -0.78
C SER A 308 -12.99 -31.00 0.57
N ALA A 309 -14.29 -31.05 0.85
CA ALA A 309 -14.85 -31.83 1.94
C ALA A 309 -15.39 -33.15 1.40
N ASP A 310 -15.17 -34.24 2.13
CA ASP A 310 -15.85 -35.51 1.85
C ASP A 310 -17.26 -35.54 2.48
N ALA A 311 -17.98 -36.65 2.28
CA ALA A 311 -19.33 -36.83 2.83
C ALA A 311 -19.39 -36.80 4.38
N ALA A 312 -18.24 -36.98 5.06
CA ALA A 312 -18.12 -36.89 6.51
C ALA A 312 -17.65 -35.49 6.98
N ALA A 313 -17.72 -34.49 6.08
CA ALA A 313 -17.23 -33.13 6.30
C ALA A 313 -15.73 -33.03 6.65
N GLN A 314 -14.94 -34.07 6.34
CA GLN A 314 -13.49 -34.01 6.54
C GLN A 314 -12.87 -33.15 5.45
N ILE A 315 -12.20 -32.09 5.88
CA ILE A 315 -11.60 -31.11 4.99
C ILE A 315 -10.21 -31.61 4.55
N THR A 316 -9.99 -31.64 3.24
CA THR A 316 -8.69 -31.94 2.63
C THR A 316 -8.24 -30.77 1.76
N THR A 317 -7.02 -30.30 1.98
CA THR A 317 -6.35 -29.33 1.11
C THR A 317 -5.68 -30.06 -0.04
N LYS A 318 -6.07 -29.75 -1.27
CA LYS A 318 -5.44 -30.25 -2.50
C LYS A 318 -4.45 -29.22 -3.02
N VAL A 319 -3.20 -29.62 -3.14
CA VAL A 319 -2.06 -28.78 -3.51
C VAL A 319 -1.63 -29.16 -4.91
N THR A 320 -1.93 -28.34 -5.90
CA THR A 320 -1.54 -28.56 -7.29
C THR A 320 -0.29 -27.76 -7.62
N ILE A 321 0.78 -28.46 -7.98
CA ILE A 321 2.07 -27.89 -8.40
C ILE A 321 2.12 -27.94 -9.93
N VAL A 322 2.29 -26.80 -10.57
CA VAL A 322 2.31 -26.64 -12.03
C VAL A 322 3.71 -26.25 -12.48
N ASP A 323 4.27 -26.98 -13.44
CA ASP A 323 5.48 -26.60 -14.16
C ASP A 323 5.14 -25.59 -15.26
N THR A 324 5.68 -24.38 -15.17
CA THR A 324 5.33 -23.26 -16.06
C THR A 324 6.02 -23.33 -17.43
N THR A 325 6.94 -24.27 -17.61
CA THR A 325 7.69 -24.49 -18.85
C THR A 325 7.06 -25.59 -19.72
N THR A 326 6.40 -26.55 -19.09
CA THR A 326 5.74 -27.68 -19.78
C THR A 326 4.22 -27.64 -19.69
N GLY A 327 3.66 -26.94 -18.69
CA GLY A 327 2.23 -26.95 -18.35
C GLY A 327 1.79 -28.23 -17.63
N LYS A 328 2.71 -29.18 -17.36
CA LYS A 328 2.43 -30.37 -16.56
C LYS A 328 2.16 -29.98 -15.12
N HIS A 329 1.21 -30.64 -14.48
CA HIS A 329 0.92 -30.43 -13.07
C HIS A 329 0.77 -31.75 -12.30
N THR A 330 0.89 -31.68 -10.98
CA THR A 330 0.70 -32.81 -10.06
C THR A 330 -0.03 -32.29 -8.83
N THR A 331 -0.99 -33.07 -8.32
CA THR A 331 -1.80 -32.68 -7.15
C THR A 331 -1.51 -33.61 -5.99
N VAL A 332 -1.25 -33.04 -4.82
CA VAL A 332 -0.98 -33.73 -3.56
C VAL A 332 -2.08 -33.38 -2.55
N ALA A 333 -2.62 -34.37 -1.84
CA ALA A 333 -3.62 -34.15 -0.81
C ALA A 333 -2.96 -34.02 0.57
N VAL A 334 -3.33 -32.97 1.32
CA VAL A 334 -2.87 -32.70 2.68
C VAL A 334 -4.09 -32.61 3.59
N PRO A 335 -4.20 -33.45 4.65
CA PRO A 335 -5.35 -33.43 5.56
C PRO A 335 -5.48 -32.12 6.33
N GLY A 336 -6.72 -31.64 6.47
CA GLY A 336 -7.05 -30.39 7.16
C GLY A 336 -7.30 -29.23 6.21
N ALA A 337 -7.90 -28.19 6.75
CA ALA A 337 -8.12 -26.93 6.07
C ALA A 337 -6.82 -26.13 5.99
N HIS A 338 -6.61 -25.41 4.90
CA HIS A 338 -5.51 -24.47 4.76
C HIS A 338 -5.64 -23.32 5.77
N LEU A 339 -4.53 -22.89 6.37
CA LEU A 339 -4.49 -21.79 7.35
C LEU A 339 -4.52 -20.42 6.65
N LEU A 340 -5.60 -19.65 6.79
CA LEU A 340 -5.71 -18.24 6.36
C LEU A 340 -5.52 -17.28 7.57
N PRO A 341 -4.97 -16.06 7.41
CA PRO A 341 -4.48 -15.39 6.19
C PRO A 341 -2.94 -15.31 6.07
N SER A 342 -2.18 -15.76 7.07
CA SER A 342 -0.70 -15.71 7.09
C SER A 342 0.00 -17.05 6.77
N GLY A 343 -0.77 -18.13 6.65
CA GLY A 343 -0.27 -19.50 6.50
C GLY A 343 -0.23 -20.02 5.06
N ALA A 344 0.03 -19.16 4.07
CA ALA A 344 -0.01 -19.51 2.65
C ALA A 344 0.84 -20.74 2.34
N SER A 345 0.32 -21.59 1.46
CA SER A 345 1.14 -22.60 0.82
C SER A 345 2.18 -21.86 -0.01
N LEU A 346 3.46 -22.12 0.23
CA LEU A 346 4.58 -21.35 -0.33
C LEU A 346 5.60 -22.29 -0.96
N PHE A 347 6.46 -21.73 -1.79
CA PHE A 347 7.70 -22.42 -2.20
C PHE A 347 8.83 -22.06 -1.24
N ASN A 348 9.74 -23.00 -0.98
CA ASN A 348 11.05 -22.63 -0.46
C ASN A 348 11.81 -21.75 -1.49
N SER A 349 12.85 -21.05 -1.07
CA SER A 349 13.54 -20.05 -1.91
C SER A 349 14.11 -20.60 -3.23
N ASP A 350 14.50 -21.87 -3.29
CA ASP A 350 14.96 -22.53 -4.52
C ASP A 350 13.84 -23.21 -5.34
N ALA A 351 12.61 -23.17 -4.85
CA ALA A 351 11.41 -23.77 -5.42
C ALA A 351 11.43 -25.30 -5.58
N THR A 352 12.38 -25.99 -4.94
CA THR A 352 12.42 -27.47 -4.94
C THR A 352 11.39 -28.07 -3.98
N ARG A 353 10.85 -27.28 -3.06
CA ARG A 353 9.80 -27.68 -2.11
C ARG A 353 8.62 -26.73 -2.10
N ALA A 354 7.42 -27.30 -1.99
CA ALA A 354 6.23 -26.60 -1.53
C ALA A 354 6.02 -26.88 -0.03
N LEU A 355 5.80 -25.83 0.74
CA LEU A 355 5.55 -25.84 2.17
C LEU A 355 4.08 -25.49 2.39
N VAL A 356 3.31 -26.43 2.94
CA VAL A 356 1.86 -26.31 3.06
C VAL A 356 1.47 -26.48 4.51
N MET A 357 0.82 -25.46 5.06
CA MET A 357 0.35 -25.47 6.45
C MET A 357 -1.16 -25.68 6.48
N THR A 358 -1.60 -26.65 7.29
CA THR A 358 -3.02 -27.00 7.44
C THR A 358 -3.39 -27.18 8.90
N LEU A 359 -4.64 -26.88 9.23
CA LEU A 359 -5.24 -27.09 10.54
C LEU A 359 -6.51 -27.93 10.42
N SER A 360 -6.75 -28.80 11.38
CA SER A 360 -8.03 -29.47 11.56
C SER A 360 -8.40 -29.51 13.03
N THR A 361 -9.67 -29.36 13.35
CA THR A 361 -10.22 -29.56 14.69
C THR A 361 -11.05 -30.83 14.69
N ASP A 362 -10.79 -31.73 15.63
CA ASP A 362 -11.65 -32.89 15.86
C ASP A 362 -12.87 -32.44 16.67
N GLY A 363 -14.06 -32.47 16.06
CA GLY A 363 -15.31 -32.03 16.70
C GLY A 363 -15.73 -32.86 17.91
N ASN A 364 -15.19 -34.06 18.11
CA ASN A 364 -15.51 -34.91 19.25
C ASN A 364 -14.62 -34.63 20.47
N THR A 365 -13.33 -34.39 20.23
CA THR A 365 -12.33 -34.21 21.30
C THR A 365 -11.96 -32.75 21.53
N ASN A 366 -12.38 -31.85 20.61
CA ASN A 366 -11.95 -30.47 20.54
C ASN A 366 -10.41 -30.30 20.43
N MET A 367 -9.72 -31.34 19.94
CA MET A 367 -8.27 -31.30 19.72
C MET A 367 -7.94 -30.65 18.38
N HIS A 368 -6.96 -29.75 18.39
CA HIS A 368 -6.46 -29.07 17.20
C HIS A 368 -5.21 -29.76 16.68
N THR A 369 -5.17 -30.02 15.37
CA THR A 369 -4.00 -30.58 14.68
C THR A 369 -3.46 -29.60 13.65
N GLY A 370 -2.30 -29.03 13.93
CA GLY A 370 -1.52 -28.25 12.97
C GLY A 370 -0.56 -29.16 12.21
N ARG A 371 -0.41 -28.95 10.91
CA ARG A 371 0.51 -29.72 10.07
C ARG A 371 1.35 -28.81 9.20
N LEU A 372 2.60 -29.20 8.98
CA LEU A 372 3.47 -28.67 7.94
C LEU A 372 3.82 -29.82 6.98
N ALA A 373 3.31 -29.76 5.76
CA ALA A 373 3.71 -30.64 4.69
C ALA A 373 4.86 -30.01 3.88
N VAL A 374 5.94 -30.76 3.71
CA VAL A 374 7.08 -30.43 2.84
C VAL A 374 7.00 -31.35 1.62
N ILE A 375 6.70 -30.78 0.46
CA ILE A 375 6.39 -31.50 -0.77
C ILE A 375 7.47 -31.23 -1.81
N ASP A 376 8.11 -32.27 -2.35
CA ASP A 376 9.01 -32.18 -3.49
C ASP A 376 8.25 -31.75 -4.74
N THR A 377 8.67 -30.63 -5.35
CA THR A 377 7.92 -29.99 -6.45
C THR A 377 8.08 -30.68 -7.79
N ALA A 378 9.05 -31.58 -7.93
CA ALA A 378 9.28 -32.34 -9.16
C ALA A 378 8.51 -33.66 -9.17
N THR A 379 8.41 -34.30 -8.01
CA THR A 379 7.88 -35.67 -7.86
C THR A 379 6.53 -35.72 -7.16
N GLY A 380 6.18 -34.69 -6.37
CA GLY A 380 5.01 -34.69 -5.50
C GLY A 380 5.19 -35.51 -4.21
N ALA A 381 6.37 -36.09 -3.97
CA ALA A 381 6.66 -36.80 -2.72
C ALA A 381 6.60 -35.84 -1.52
N SER A 382 5.96 -36.22 -0.42
CA SER A 382 5.72 -35.31 0.70
C SER A 382 6.01 -35.93 2.07
N THR A 383 6.60 -35.13 2.97
CA THR A 383 6.73 -35.41 4.40
C THR A 383 5.75 -34.50 5.16
N VAL A 384 4.98 -35.02 6.11
CA VAL A 384 4.04 -34.23 6.92
C VAL A 384 4.45 -34.27 8.39
N VAL A 385 4.76 -33.11 8.95
CA VAL A 385 5.02 -32.93 10.38
C VAL A 385 3.72 -32.50 11.06
N THR A 386 3.35 -33.16 12.15
CA THR A 386 2.08 -32.92 12.85
C THR A 386 2.30 -32.48 14.30
N ALA A 387 1.54 -31.50 14.76
CA ALA A 387 1.42 -31.12 16.15
C ALA A 387 -0.05 -31.18 16.56
N VAL A 388 -0.34 -31.88 17.67
CA VAL A 388 -1.70 -32.08 18.19
C VAL A 388 -1.74 -31.56 19.63
N GLY A 389 -2.73 -30.72 19.94
CA GLY A 389 -2.93 -30.13 21.27
C GLY A 389 -4.35 -29.61 21.48
N GLU A 390 -4.68 -29.30 22.73
CA GLU A 390 -5.97 -28.70 23.13
C GLU A 390 -6.11 -27.24 22.66
N GLN A 391 -4.99 -26.61 22.32
CA GLN A 391 -4.92 -25.28 21.73
C GLN A 391 -4.39 -25.37 20.30
N THR A 392 -4.71 -24.37 19.48
CA THR A 392 -4.23 -24.31 18.09
C THR A 392 -2.69 -24.25 18.05
N PRO A 393 -2.02 -25.21 17.36
CA PRO A 393 -0.57 -25.19 17.24
C PRO A 393 -0.05 -23.98 16.44
N SER A 394 1.10 -23.45 16.85
CA SER A 394 1.79 -22.36 16.16
C SER A 394 2.73 -22.93 15.09
N ILE A 395 2.75 -22.34 13.90
CA ILE A 395 3.71 -22.67 12.83
C ILE A 395 4.28 -21.38 12.23
N ALA A 396 5.60 -21.31 12.03
CA ALA A 396 6.27 -20.21 11.36
C ALA A 396 7.37 -20.72 10.43
N LEU A 397 7.62 -20.00 9.32
CA LEU A 397 8.69 -20.28 8.37
C LEU A 397 9.80 -19.23 8.49
N SER A 398 11.05 -19.63 8.26
CA SER A 398 12.16 -18.68 8.11
C SER A 398 11.99 -17.82 6.86
N PRO A 399 12.64 -16.64 6.75
CA PRO A 399 12.48 -15.76 5.59
C PRO A 399 12.85 -16.42 4.26
N ASN A 400 13.94 -17.19 4.24
CA ASN A 400 14.34 -18.00 3.08
C ASN A 400 13.58 -19.35 2.96
N ARG A 401 12.67 -19.62 3.91
CA ARG A 401 11.81 -20.80 3.99
C ARG A 401 12.57 -22.13 3.99
N SER A 402 13.84 -22.10 4.37
CA SER A 402 14.67 -23.30 4.54
C SER A 402 14.44 -23.99 5.88
N ARG A 403 13.74 -23.33 6.82
CA ARG A 403 13.46 -23.83 8.17
C ARG A 403 12.03 -23.47 8.58
N ALA A 404 11.45 -24.25 9.48
CA ALA A 404 10.14 -23.98 10.06
C ALA A 404 10.10 -24.32 11.56
N LEU A 405 9.48 -23.46 12.37
CA LEU A 405 9.15 -23.77 13.75
C LEU A 405 7.71 -24.26 13.83
N ILE A 406 7.50 -25.32 14.60
CA ILE A 406 6.16 -25.79 14.98
C ILE A 406 6.12 -25.97 16.50
N ALA A 407 5.09 -25.44 17.15
CA ALA A 407 4.88 -25.67 18.58
C ALA A 407 3.46 -26.09 18.91
N ARG A 408 3.36 -26.85 20.00
CA ARG A 408 2.11 -27.18 20.68
C ARG A 408 2.25 -26.90 22.17
N LEU A 409 1.10 -26.71 22.80
CA LEU A 409 0.97 -26.73 24.24
C LEU A 409 0.70 -28.17 24.71
N VAL A 410 1.44 -28.61 25.73
CA VAL A 410 1.26 -29.90 26.39
C VAL A 410 0.99 -29.63 27.86
N VAL A 411 -0.12 -30.17 28.36
CA VAL A 411 -0.48 -30.09 29.79
C VAL A 411 -0.14 -31.43 30.42
N ASP A 412 0.67 -31.41 31.48
CA ASP A 412 0.89 -32.59 32.31
C ASP A 412 -0.41 -32.90 33.06
N PRO A 413 -1.02 -34.08 32.85
CA PRO A 413 -2.32 -34.41 33.45
C PRO A 413 -2.24 -34.63 34.97
N VAL A 414 -1.04 -34.84 35.54
CA VAL A 414 -0.82 -35.05 36.96
C VAL A 414 -0.54 -33.73 37.67
N THR A 415 0.37 -32.93 37.11
CA THR A 415 0.80 -31.67 37.76
C THR A 415 -0.02 -30.46 37.33
N GLY A 416 -0.76 -30.55 36.23
CA GLY A 416 -1.44 -29.42 35.60
C GLY A 416 -0.51 -28.40 34.95
N VAL A 417 0.81 -28.66 34.96
CA VAL A 417 1.81 -27.75 34.41
C VAL A 417 1.73 -27.79 32.88
N SER A 418 1.59 -26.61 32.29
CA SER A 418 1.60 -26.43 30.83
C SER A 418 3.02 -26.11 30.35
N MET A 419 3.41 -26.78 29.27
CA MET A 419 4.70 -26.61 28.59
C MET A 419 4.48 -26.42 27.09
N ALA A 420 5.17 -25.45 26.50
CA ALA A 420 5.29 -25.35 25.06
C ALA A 420 6.41 -26.29 24.58
N GLU A 421 6.08 -27.21 23.68
CA GLU A 421 7.05 -28.01 22.94
C GLU A 421 7.28 -27.38 21.57
N VAL A 422 8.52 -26.95 21.30
CA VAL A 422 8.94 -26.27 20.08
C VAL A 422 9.89 -27.16 19.29
N LYS A 423 9.59 -27.37 18.00
CA LYS A 423 10.40 -28.16 17.08
C LYS A 423 10.87 -27.30 15.92
N MET A 424 12.17 -27.36 15.64
CA MET A 424 12.76 -26.82 14.41
C MET A 424 12.72 -27.90 13.33
N ILE A 425 12.14 -27.65 12.16
CA ILE A 425 12.16 -28.57 11.02
C ILE A 425 12.94 -27.99 9.86
N ASP A 426 13.67 -28.85 9.17
CA ASP A 426 14.35 -28.56 7.93
C ASP A 426 13.32 -28.50 6.79
N GLY A 427 13.22 -27.35 6.12
CA GLY A 427 12.25 -27.10 5.05
C GLY A 427 12.54 -27.84 3.75
N THR A 428 13.64 -28.60 3.66
CA THR A 428 13.96 -29.42 2.48
C THR A 428 13.51 -30.86 2.66
N SER A 429 13.78 -31.44 3.84
CA SER A 429 13.48 -32.84 4.14
C SER A 429 12.14 -33.03 4.87
N GLY A 430 11.68 -32.01 5.59
CA GLY A 430 10.61 -32.12 6.58
C GLY A 430 11.03 -32.79 7.89
N SER A 431 12.33 -33.09 8.06
CA SER A 431 12.88 -33.70 9.27
C SER A 431 13.09 -32.67 10.37
N GLN A 432 12.93 -33.08 11.62
CA GLN A 432 13.30 -32.26 12.77
C GLN A 432 14.82 -32.04 12.82
N THR A 433 15.23 -30.82 13.16
CA THR A 433 16.61 -30.39 13.40
C THR A 433 16.81 -30.20 14.90
N GLY A 434 17.72 -30.99 15.51
CA GLY A 434 17.98 -30.93 16.94
C GLY A 434 16.86 -31.52 17.81
N GLU A 435 16.99 -31.33 19.12
CA GLU A 435 16.04 -31.81 20.12
C GLU A 435 14.78 -30.94 20.19
N THR A 436 13.70 -31.48 20.77
CA THR A 436 12.50 -30.69 21.05
C THR A 436 12.80 -29.75 22.21
N LEU A 437 12.61 -28.45 22.02
CA LEU A 437 12.76 -27.46 23.08
C LEU A 437 11.47 -27.38 23.91
N THR A 438 11.57 -27.57 25.21
CA THR A 438 10.42 -27.55 26.12
C THR A 438 10.52 -26.35 27.05
N LEU A 439 9.58 -25.42 26.93
CA LEU A 439 9.56 -24.15 27.68
C LEU A 439 8.30 -24.08 28.54
N ARG A 440 8.40 -23.51 29.75
CA ARG A 440 7.21 -23.22 30.56
C ARG A 440 6.33 -22.23 29.80
N SER A 441 5.08 -22.61 29.57
CA SER A 441 4.12 -21.75 28.90
C SER A 441 2.70 -22.22 29.18
N ASP A 442 1.76 -21.32 29.41
CA ASP A 442 0.32 -21.60 29.51
C ASP A 442 -0.44 -21.21 28.22
N GLN A 443 0.29 -20.83 27.18
CA GLN A 443 -0.18 -20.54 25.82
C GLN A 443 0.73 -21.21 24.79
N PRO A 444 0.27 -21.47 23.55
CA PRO A 444 1.16 -21.81 22.45
C PRO A 444 2.29 -20.79 22.30
N ALA A 445 3.51 -21.25 22.02
CA ALA A 445 4.64 -20.36 21.81
C ALA A 445 4.46 -19.54 20.52
N GLU A 446 4.88 -18.28 20.53
CA GLU A 446 4.96 -17.44 19.34
C GLU A 446 6.41 -17.34 18.84
N PHE A 447 6.57 -17.09 17.55
CA PHE A 447 7.88 -17.13 16.89
C PHE A 447 8.11 -15.92 16.00
N MET A 448 9.35 -15.44 16.00
CA MET A 448 9.82 -14.49 15.00
C MET A 448 11.22 -14.87 14.55
N PHE A 449 11.44 -15.03 13.24
CA PHE A 449 12.78 -15.27 12.69
C PHE A 449 13.52 -13.96 12.45
N SER A 450 14.83 -13.95 12.68
CA SER A 450 15.69 -12.85 12.23
C SER A 450 15.65 -12.74 10.68
N PRO A 451 15.91 -11.56 10.09
CA PRO A 451 15.85 -11.36 8.64
C PRO A 451 16.74 -12.30 7.83
N ASP A 452 17.90 -12.67 8.36
CA ASP A 452 18.83 -13.64 7.77
C ASP A 452 18.42 -15.12 8.00
N GLY A 453 17.41 -15.35 8.84
CA GLY A 453 16.90 -16.66 9.22
C GLY A 453 17.85 -17.48 10.09
N THR A 454 18.99 -16.94 10.55
CA THR A 454 19.98 -17.67 11.35
C THR A 454 19.60 -17.79 12.82
N ARG A 455 18.64 -16.98 13.26
CA ARG A 455 18.07 -16.98 14.60
C ARG A 455 16.54 -16.93 14.56
N ALA A 456 15.94 -17.35 15.66
CA ALA A 456 14.54 -17.09 15.95
C ALA A 456 14.40 -16.66 17.40
N VAL A 457 13.40 -15.83 17.68
CA VAL A 457 12.95 -15.49 19.02
C VAL A 457 11.67 -16.27 19.28
N VAL A 458 11.63 -16.96 20.42
CA VAL A 458 10.46 -17.69 20.91
C VAL A 458 9.91 -16.94 22.11
N PHE A 459 8.63 -16.62 22.08
CA PHE A 459 7.91 -15.99 23.19
C PHE A 459 7.04 -17.03 23.87
N THR A 460 7.16 -17.10 25.20
CA THR A 460 6.26 -17.90 26.04
C THR A 460 5.73 -17.06 27.20
N ARG A 461 4.58 -17.49 27.75
CA ARG A 461 3.94 -16.84 28.89
C ARG A 461 3.77 -17.85 30.00
N SER A 462 4.36 -17.58 31.15
CA SER A 462 4.28 -18.45 32.32
C SER A 462 3.47 -17.78 33.41
N VAL A 463 2.57 -18.52 34.05
CA VAL A 463 1.85 -18.08 35.24
C VAL A 463 2.23 -19.05 36.35
N ASP A 464 3.17 -18.65 37.20
CA ASP A 464 3.70 -19.53 38.27
C ASP A 464 2.88 -19.49 39.57
N GLY A 465 1.79 -18.71 39.58
CA GLY A 465 0.83 -18.63 40.68
C GLY A 465 1.34 -17.90 41.93
N ILE A 466 2.60 -17.43 41.97
CA ILE A 466 3.21 -16.76 43.13
C ILE A 466 3.71 -15.34 42.77
N GLY A 467 3.97 -15.04 41.50
CA GLY A 467 4.47 -13.73 41.04
C GLY A 467 3.61 -12.98 40.01
N GLY A 468 2.44 -13.51 39.65
CA GLY A 468 1.70 -13.03 38.48
C GLY A 468 2.24 -13.62 37.17
N PRO A 469 1.71 -13.21 36.00
CA PRO A 469 2.22 -13.70 34.73
C PRO A 469 3.61 -13.14 34.42
N ALA A 470 4.47 -13.94 33.80
CA ALA A 470 5.79 -13.58 33.33
C ALA A 470 5.97 -13.99 31.87
N SER A 471 6.58 -13.12 31.09
CA SER A 471 6.89 -13.34 29.68
C SER A 471 8.35 -13.76 29.54
N GLN A 472 8.62 -14.83 28.80
CA GLN A 472 9.97 -15.31 28.53
C GLN A 472 10.32 -15.17 27.06
N ILE A 473 11.56 -14.77 26.81
CA ILE A 473 12.11 -14.59 25.47
C ILE A 473 13.33 -15.48 25.32
N THR A 474 13.23 -16.44 24.41
CA THR A 474 14.30 -17.40 24.13
C THR A 474 14.85 -17.17 22.73
N VAL A 475 16.16 -16.97 22.61
CA VAL A 475 16.83 -16.91 21.30
C VAL A 475 17.29 -18.30 20.89
N LEU A 476 16.88 -18.73 19.70
CA LEU A 476 17.18 -20.02 19.10
C LEU A 476 18.19 -19.90 17.96
N ASN A 477 19.13 -20.83 17.86
CA ASN A 477 19.94 -21.05 16.68
C ASN A 477 19.19 -21.99 15.72
N THR A 478 18.83 -21.49 14.54
CA THR A 478 18.00 -22.23 13.58
C THR A 478 18.75 -23.31 12.82
N ALA A 479 20.08 -23.31 12.85
CA ALA A 479 20.91 -24.32 12.19
C ALA A 479 20.91 -25.65 12.94
N ASN A 480 20.75 -25.63 14.27
CA ASN A 480 20.79 -26.82 15.12
C ASN A 480 19.57 -26.97 16.04
N GLY A 481 18.64 -26.01 16.04
CA GLY A 481 17.44 -26.03 16.88
C GLY A 481 17.73 -25.82 18.37
N ALA A 482 18.93 -25.37 18.74
CA ALA A 482 19.33 -25.21 20.14
C ALA A 482 19.12 -23.77 20.63
N GLN A 483 18.80 -23.65 21.91
CA GLN A 483 18.76 -22.38 22.62
C GLN A 483 20.18 -21.78 22.72
N VAL A 484 20.29 -20.47 22.47
CA VAL A 484 21.58 -19.76 22.47
C VAL A 484 22.02 -19.38 23.89
N HIS A 485 21.07 -19.00 24.75
CA HIS A 485 21.29 -18.57 26.14
C HIS A 485 20.01 -18.78 26.95
N ASP A 486 20.10 -18.82 28.30
CA ASP A 486 18.96 -18.85 29.22
C ASP A 486 17.88 -17.81 28.84
N PRO A 487 16.58 -18.14 29.00
CA PRO A 487 15.50 -17.25 28.60
C PRO A 487 15.56 -15.93 29.38
N LEU A 488 15.32 -14.83 28.67
CA LEU A 488 15.14 -13.53 29.32
C LEU A 488 13.73 -13.48 29.89
N THR A 489 13.62 -13.29 31.21
CA THR A 489 12.33 -13.20 31.90
C THR A 489 11.96 -11.74 32.15
N PHE A 490 10.71 -11.42 31.86
CA PHE A 490 10.13 -10.10 32.05
C PHE A 490 8.81 -10.24 32.81
N ASP A 491 8.64 -9.44 33.85
CA ASP A 491 7.39 -9.41 34.61
C ASP A 491 6.24 -8.91 33.73
N GLY A 492 5.04 -9.50 33.88
CA GLY A 492 3.82 -9.10 33.20
C GLY A 492 3.35 -10.03 32.08
N ASP A 493 2.09 -9.83 31.70
CA ASP A 493 1.28 -10.75 30.88
C ASP A 493 1.56 -10.68 29.37
N ARG A 494 2.40 -9.74 28.91
CA ARG A 494 2.66 -9.53 27.48
C ARG A 494 4.10 -9.10 27.15
N PRO A 495 4.86 -9.88 26.34
CA PRO A 495 5.82 -9.28 25.43
C PRO A 495 5.03 -8.61 24.30
N ALA A 496 5.25 -7.32 24.03
CA ALA A 496 4.43 -6.56 23.09
C ALA A 496 4.77 -6.85 21.63
N SER A 497 6.03 -7.18 21.31
CA SER A 497 6.54 -7.63 20.01
C SER A 497 8.08 -7.69 20.09
N ALA A 498 8.74 -8.37 19.14
CA ALA A 498 10.09 -7.99 18.74
C ALA A 498 10.08 -7.28 17.38
N ILE A 499 11.11 -6.47 17.14
CA ILE A 499 11.50 -6.05 15.78
C ILE A 499 13.00 -6.31 15.64
N PHE A 500 13.46 -6.70 14.45
CA PHE A 500 14.87 -6.98 14.20
C PHE A 500 15.56 -5.80 13.52
N SER A 501 16.85 -5.63 13.80
CA SER A 501 17.72 -4.79 12.97
C SER A 501 17.80 -5.36 11.54
N PRO A 502 18.02 -4.53 10.51
CA PRO A 502 18.08 -5.00 9.11
C PRO A 502 19.13 -6.08 8.86
N ASP A 503 20.24 -6.05 9.60
CA ASP A 503 21.31 -7.05 9.55
C ASP A 503 21.02 -8.32 10.38
N GLY A 504 19.90 -8.35 11.13
CA GLY A 504 19.51 -9.45 12.01
C GLY A 504 20.38 -9.62 13.27
N ALA A 505 21.36 -8.75 13.51
CA ALA A 505 22.27 -8.88 14.65
C ALA A 505 21.60 -8.56 16.00
N ARG A 506 20.50 -7.80 15.98
CA ARG A 506 19.81 -7.31 17.18
C ARG A 506 18.29 -7.44 17.05
N ALA A 507 17.63 -7.58 18.19
CA ALA A 507 16.19 -7.38 18.32
C ALA A 507 15.91 -6.28 19.34
N LEU A 508 14.91 -5.44 19.08
CA LEU A 508 14.29 -4.62 20.11
C LEU A 508 13.04 -5.35 20.58
N ILE A 509 12.98 -5.62 21.88
CA ILE A 509 11.80 -6.16 22.55
C ILE A 509 11.02 -4.99 23.12
N THR A 510 9.74 -4.89 22.75
CA THR A 510 8.81 -3.93 23.35
C THR A 510 7.92 -4.64 24.34
N ARG A 511 7.60 -3.98 25.46
CA ARG A 511 6.72 -4.48 26.52
C ARG A 511 5.79 -3.38 26.99
N TYR A 512 4.58 -3.74 27.39
CA TYR A 512 3.65 -2.83 28.05
C TYR A 512 3.80 -2.97 29.57
N ALA A 513 4.18 -1.90 30.25
CA ALA A 513 4.41 -1.88 31.69
C ALA A 513 3.16 -1.46 32.51
N GLY A 514 1.99 -1.39 31.87
CA GLY A 514 0.75 -0.92 32.48
C GLY A 514 0.61 0.61 32.45
N ALA A 515 -0.61 1.12 32.66
CA ALA A 515 -0.95 2.56 32.62
C ALA A 515 -0.49 3.33 31.34
N GLY A 516 -0.18 2.59 30.27
CA GLY A 516 0.33 3.13 29.01
C GLY A 516 1.84 3.27 28.90
N ALA A 517 2.61 2.98 29.94
CA ALA A 517 4.06 2.96 29.87
C ALA A 517 4.56 1.78 29.01
N ILE A 518 5.68 1.99 28.32
CA ILE A 518 6.36 0.93 27.56
C ILE A 518 7.79 0.73 28.06
N GLN A 519 8.22 -0.52 28.07
CA GLN A 519 9.58 -0.93 28.38
C GLN A 519 10.25 -1.51 27.15
N LEU A 520 11.48 -1.08 26.88
CA LEU A 520 12.26 -1.53 25.74
C LEU A 520 13.54 -2.22 26.20
N ALA A 521 13.87 -3.35 25.57
CA ALA A 521 15.14 -4.04 25.77
C ALA A 521 15.76 -4.39 24.42
N VAL A 522 17.04 -4.04 24.23
CA VAL A 522 17.79 -4.47 23.05
C VAL A 522 18.42 -5.83 23.35
N VAL A 523 18.31 -6.80 22.45
CA VAL A 523 18.85 -8.15 22.62
C VAL A 523 19.83 -8.45 21.49
N SER A 524 20.98 -9.02 21.86
CA SER A 524 21.96 -9.54 20.92
C SER A 524 21.49 -10.88 20.35
N MET A 525 21.30 -10.97 19.04
CA MET A 525 20.89 -12.22 18.39
C MET A 525 22.05 -13.23 18.31
N THR A 526 23.29 -12.76 18.48
CA THR A 526 24.47 -13.64 18.51
C THR A 526 24.61 -14.35 19.85
N THR A 527 24.42 -13.63 20.96
CA THR A 527 24.67 -14.14 22.32
C THR A 527 23.39 -14.48 23.08
N GLY A 528 22.21 -14.07 22.61
CA GLY A 528 20.94 -14.24 23.30
C GLY A 528 20.73 -13.30 24.50
N ALA A 529 21.75 -12.54 24.88
CA ALA A 529 21.72 -11.67 26.06
C ALA A 529 21.16 -10.27 25.74
N GLN A 530 20.55 -9.65 26.75
CA GLN A 530 20.18 -8.24 26.70
C GLN A 530 21.43 -7.35 26.61
N ILE A 531 21.35 -6.30 25.78
CA ILE A 531 22.34 -5.24 25.61
C ILE A 531 21.86 -4.03 26.41
N GLY A 532 22.67 -3.59 27.38
CA GLY A 532 22.35 -2.42 28.21
C GLY A 532 21.20 -2.67 29.20
N ALA A 533 20.72 -1.59 29.82
CA ALA A 533 19.60 -1.63 30.74
C ALA A 533 18.25 -1.68 29.99
N THR A 534 17.21 -2.10 30.69
CA THR A 534 15.84 -1.87 30.22
C THR A 534 15.58 -0.36 30.21
N LEU A 535 14.97 0.13 29.14
CA LEU A 535 14.59 1.54 28.99
C LEU A 535 13.09 1.67 29.27
N ASP A 536 12.73 2.55 30.20
CA ASP A 536 11.34 2.88 30.55
C ASP A 536 10.91 4.14 29.81
N PHE A 537 9.72 4.12 29.21
CA PHE A 537 9.12 5.27 28.55
C PHE A 537 7.69 5.48 29.04
N ASP A 538 7.41 6.73 29.38
CA ASP A 538 6.07 7.18 29.73
C ASP A 538 5.24 7.42 28.46
N GLY A 539 3.95 7.06 28.52
CA GLY A 539 2.98 7.32 27.46
C GLY A 539 2.81 6.20 26.44
N GLN A 540 1.63 6.18 25.83
CA GLN A 540 1.22 5.13 24.90
C GLN A 540 2.08 5.16 23.64
N GLN A 541 2.46 3.99 23.14
CA GLN A 541 3.20 3.88 21.88
C GLN A 541 2.40 4.48 20.72
N ALA A 542 2.98 5.46 20.03
CA ALA A 542 2.35 6.15 18.90
C ALA A 542 2.44 5.35 17.60
N ALA A 543 3.58 4.68 17.40
CA ALA A 543 3.86 3.83 16.25
C ALA A 543 4.84 2.71 16.63
N ASN A 544 4.93 1.66 15.81
CA ASN A 544 5.98 0.64 15.96
C ASN A 544 7.37 1.29 15.94
N PRO A 545 8.30 0.90 16.84
CA PRO A 545 9.66 1.39 16.75
C PRO A 545 10.28 1.00 15.41
N VAL A 546 11.21 1.80 14.91
CA VAL A 546 11.80 1.59 13.59
C VAL A 546 13.32 1.64 13.69
N PHE A 547 13.97 0.57 13.22
CA PHE A 547 15.42 0.58 13.05
C PHE A 547 15.82 1.49 11.89
N SER A 548 16.88 2.25 12.11
CA SER A 548 17.66 2.88 11.04
C SER A 548 18.18 1.82 10.05
N PRO A 549 18.37 2.15 8.75
CA PRO A 549 18.82 1.19 7.74
C PRO A 549 20.17 0.53 8.04
N ASP A 550 21.06 1.21 8.76
CA ASP A 550 22.36 0.67 9.20
C ASP A 550 22.26 -0.23 10.45
N GLY A 551 21.07 -0.33 11.06
CA GLY A 551 20.81 -1.13 12.27
C GLY A 551 21.42 -0.58 13.56
N THR A 552 21.99 0.62 13.57
CA THR A 552 22.70 1.17 14.73
C THR A 552 21.84 2.07 15.62
N ARG A 553 20.71 2.56 15.11
CA ARG A 553 19.72 3.36 15.83
C ARG A 553 18.32 2.78 15.77
N VAL A 554 17.52 3.02 16.80
CA VAL A 554 16.07 2.78 16.79
C VAL A 554 15.35 4.08 17.14
N LEU A 555 14.33 4.42 16.37
CA LEU A 555 13.42 5.52 16.65
C LEU A 555 12.18 4.98 17.37
N VAL A 556 11.82 5.62 18.48
CA VAL A 556 10.62 5.32 19.28
C VAL A 556 9.75 6.57 19.29
N LEU A 557 8.45 6.37 19.02
CA LEU A 557 7.45 7.42 19.06
C LEU A 557 6.41 7.08 20.13
N SER A 558 6.18 7.99 21.08
CA SER A 558 5.12 7.88 22.08
C SER A 558 4.17 9.08 22.02
N ASN A 559 2.90 8.83 22.31
CA ASN A 559 1.85 9.82 22.34
C ASN A 559 1.75 10.43 23.73
N GLY A 560 1.74 11.77 23.77
CA GLY A 560 1.22 12.55 24.88
C GLY A 560 -0.06 13.29 24.49
N THR A 561 -0.60 14.08 25.43
CA THR A 561 -1.74 14.95 25.14
C THR A 561 -1.29 16.08 24.20
N ASN A 562 -1.73 16.03 22.93
CA ASN A 562 -1.37 16.96 21.85
C ASN A 562 0.14 17.10 21.55
N VAL A 563 0.90 16.04 21.82
CA VAL A 563 2.32 15.97 21.50
C VAL A 563 2.71 14.56 21.12
N THR A 564 3.71 14.44 20.24
CA THR A 564 4.44 13.20 19.98
C THR A 564 5.84 13.35 20.53
N THR A 565 6.24 12.45 21.42
CA THR A 565 7.61 12.37 21.94
C THR A 565 8.43 11.44 21.06
N VAL A 566 9.65 11.89 20.74
CA VAL A 566 10.59 11.16 19.90
C VAL A 566 11.83 10.83 20.72
N SER A 567 12.15 9.54 20.79
CA SER A 567 13.35 9.04 21.47
C SER A 567 14.21 8.25 20.49
N VAL A 568 15.52 8.48 20.51
CA VAL A 568 16.49 7.75 19.69
C VAL A 568 17.29 6.82 20.60
N ILE A 569 17.36 5.54 20.26
CA ILE A 569 18.11 4.52 21.00
C ILE A 569 19.32 4.11 20.19
N ASN A 570 20.49 4.02 20.83
CA ASN A 570 21.66 3.39 20.26
C ASN A 570 21.53 1.87 20.42
N ALA A 571 21.27 1.17 19.31
CA ALA A 571 21.09 -0.27 19.33
C ALA A 571 22.38 -1.03 19.69
N VAL A 572 23.55 -0.42 19.49
CA VAL A 572 24.85 -1.02 19.82
C VAL A 572 25.05 -1.10 21.33
N THR A 573 24.64 -0.06 22.06
CA THR A 573 24.88 0.06 23.50
C THR A 573 23.63 -0.21 24.34
N GLY A 574 22.44 -0.22 23.74
CA GLY A 574 21.16 -0.34 24.43
C GLY A 574 20.75 0.94 25.18
N ALA A 575 21.46 2.04 25.01
CA ALA A 575 21.21 3.29 25.71
C ALA A 575 20.44 4.29 24.85
N GLN A 576 19.62 5.13 25.46
CA GLN A 576 19.05 6.30 24.81
C GLN A 576 20.14 7.30 24.40
N VAL A 577 19.96 7.92 23.25
CA VAL A 577 20.81 8.98 22.68
C VAL A 577 20.13 10.32 22.94
N GLY A 578 20.82 11.21 23.65
CA GLY A 578 20.30 12.53 23.96
C GLY A 578 19.08 12.48 24.89
N SER A 579 18.29 13.56 24.87
CA SER A 579 17.00 13.65 25.55
C SER A 579 15.85 13.44 24.57
N ASP A 580 14.67 13.18 25.08
CA ASP A 580 13.43 13.17 24.31
C ASP A 580 13.20 14.51 23.59
N LEU A 581 12.71 14.42 22.35
CA LEU A 581 12.24 15.57 21.58
C LEU A 581 10.70 15.56 21.54
N THR A 582 10.09 16.64 22.04
CA THR A 582 8.64 16.81 21.98
C THR A 582 8.25 17.57 20.72
N LEU A 583 7.45 16.93 19.87
CA LEU A 583 6.85 17.53 18.69
C LEU A 583 5.39 17.83 18.98
N GLU A 584 4.94 19.03 18.63
CA GLU A 584 3.51 19.34 18.64
C GLU A 584 2.78 18.46 17.63
N ASP A 585 1.68 17.86 18.07
CA ASP A 585 0.84 16.95 17.29
C ASP A 585 -0.60 17.04 17.78
N ASP A 586 -1.55 16.44 17.07
CA ASP A 586 -2.87 16.17 17.65
C ASP A 586 -3.14 14.66 17.77
N GLN A 587 -4.23 14.31 18.46
CA GLN A 587 -4.50 12.96 19.00
C GLN A 587 -4.56 11.80 17.98
N TYR A 588 -4.29 12.03 16.69
CA TYR A 588 -4.23 11.02 15.64
C TYR A 588 -2.84 10.95 15.00
N PRO A 589 -1.89 10.19 15.57
CA PRO A 589 -0.55 10.09 15.01
C PRO A 589 -0.58 9.27 13.71
N PHE A 590 -0.37 9.95 12.58
CA PHE A 590 0.38 9.38 11.48
C PHE A 590 1.75 10.08 11.44
N GLY A 591 2.49 9.91 12.53
CA GLY A 591 3.90 10.26 12.66
C GLY A 591 4.72 9.44 11.68
N ALA A 592 4.74 9.85 10.43
CA ALA A 592 5.43 9.11 9.41
C ALA A 592 6.90 9.45 9.40
N THR A 593 7.71 8.40 9.38
CA THR A 593 9.16 8.49 9.53
C THR A 593 9.82 8.07 8.23
N SER A 594 10.82 8.83 7.80
CA SER A 594 11.64 8.50 6.64
C SER A 594 13.11 8.68 6.99
N PHE A 595 13.82 7.56 7.13
CA PHE A 595 15.26 7.57 7.36
C PHE A 595 16.01 7.91 6.07
N LYS A 596 17.10 8.66 6.22
CA LYS A 596 18.15 8.71 5.20
C LYS A 596 18.82 7.34 5.12
N THR A 597 19.31 6.99 3.93
CA THR A 597 19.81 5.64 3.62
C THR A 597 20.97 5.17 4.49
N ASP A 598 21.79 6.09 5.01
CA ASP A 598 22.87 5.79 5.96
C ASP A 598 22.46 5.94 7.43
N GLY A 599 21.19 6.25 7.70
CA GLY A 599 20.61 6.26 9.04
C GLY A 599 20.95 7.49 9.89
N ASP A 600 21.78 8.42 9.43
CA ASP A 600 22.23 9.60 10.21
C ASP A 600 21.13 10.67 10.41
N ARG A 601 20.10 10.65 9.57
CA ARG A 601 18.97 11.57 9.58
C ARG A 601 17.66 10.80 9.52
N VAL A 602 16.66 11.32 10.19
CA VAL A 602 15.26 10.92 10.02
C VAL A 602 14.37 12.15 9.88
N VAL A 603 13.44 12.07 8.95
CA VAL A 603 12.40 13.08 8.75
C VAL A 603 11.11 12.57 9.37
N ILE A 604 10.51 13.37 10.24
CA ILE A 604 9.25 13.09 10.91
C ILE A 604 8.20 14.09 10.44
N THR A 605 7.02 13.57 10.08
CA THR A 605 5.86 14.39 9.73
C THR A 605 4.79 14.26 10.80
N THR A 606 4.36 15.36 11.42
CA THR A 606 3.15 15.40 12.29
C THR A 606 2.06 16.24 11.64
N THR A 607 0.80 16.03 12.00
CA THR A 607 -0.33 16.76 11.37
C THR A 607 -1.23 17.33 12.44
N ASN A 608 -1.55 18.61 12.34
CA ASN A 608 -2.60 19.24 13.15
C ASN A 608 -3.89 19.31 12.31
N THR A 609 -4.85 18.47 12.66
CA THR A 609 -6.20 18.37 12.10
C THR A 609 -7.29 18.94 13.01
N SER A 610 -7.00 19.10 14.31
CA SER A 610 -7.94 19.42 15.39
C SER A 610 -8.22 20.91 15.53
N PHE A 611 -7.33 21.77 15.02
CA PHE A 611 -7.51 23.21 15.04
C PHE A 611 -7.32 23.81 13.64
N LEU A 612 -8.22 24.71 13.24
CA LEU A 612 -7.98 25.53 12.06
C LEU A 612 -6.87 26.56 12.38
N PRO A 613 -5.86 26.74 11.51
CA PRO A 613 -5.71 26.09 10.21
C PRO A 613 -5.06 24.69 10.28
N ILE A 614 -5.66 23.74 9.55
CA ILE A 614 -5.08 22.41 9.35
C ILE A 614 -3.69 22.55 8.71
N SER A 615 -2.68 21.91 9.30
CA SER A 615 -1.29 22.00 8.84
C SER A 615 -0.51 20.71 9.10
N THR A 616 0.46 20.46 8.23
CA THR A 616 1.47 19.42 8.34
C THR A 616 2.77 20.04 8.82
N ARG A 617 3.43 19.43 9.78
CA ARG A 617 4.74 19.85 10.30
C ARG A 617 5.79 18.83 9.91
N VAL A 618 6.95 19.30 9.49
CA VAL A 618 8.06 18.44 9.08
C VAL A 618 9.30 18.80 9.87
N THR A 619 9.85 17.82 10.58
CA THR A 619 11.02 17.97 11.44
C THR A 619 12.11 17.00 11.02
N VAL A 620 13.36 17.47 10.95
CA VAL A 620 14.54 16.63 10.68
C VAL A 620 15.28 16.40 11.99
N ILE A 621 15.73 15.18 12.24
CA ILE A 621 16.44 14.79 13.47
C ILE A 621 17.78 14.16 13.10
N ASP A 622 18.84 14.56 13.82
CA ASP A 622 20.14 13.90 13.81
C ASP A 622 20.08 12.68 14.75
N THR A 623 20.24 11.48 14.20
CA THR A 623 20.08 10.24 14.97
C THR A 623 21.33 9.91 15.80
N SER A 624 22.45 10.60 15.57
CA SER A 624 23.68 10.43 16.34
C SER A 624 23.65 11.21 17.65
N SER A 625 22.98 12.36 17.68
CA SER A 625 22.79 13.19 18.86
C SER A 625 21.39 13.12 19.48
N GLY A 626 20.40 12.62 18.73
CA GLY A 626 18.99 12.62 19.13
C GLY A 626 18.32 14.00 19.02
N THR A 627 19.01 15.00 18.46
CA THR A 627 18.53 16.40 18.44
C THR A 627 17.91 16.79 17.11
N GLN A 628 16.95 17.71 17.16
CA GLN A 628 16.40 18.34 15.97
C GLN A 628 17.47 19.11 15.18
N VAL A 629 17.40 19.02 13.85
CA VAL A 629 18.22 19.76 12.88
C VAL A 629 17.33 20.83 12.23
N GLY A 630 17.74 22.09 12.32
CA GLY A 630 16.98 23.21 11.78
C GLY A 630 15.65 23.46 12.51
N SER A 631 14.77 24.26 11.91
CA SER A 631 13.43 24.56 12.45
C SER A 631 12.38 23.64 11.83
N THR A 632 11.31 23.36 12.57
CA THR A 632 10.15 22.62 12.04
C THR A 632 9.49 23.42 10.92
N LEU A 633 9.33 22.82 9.75
CA LEU A 633 8.62 23.42 8.61
C LEU A 633 7.12 23.16 8.74
N THR A 634 6.29 24.21 8.69
CA THR A 634 4.82 24.09 8.67
C THR A 634 4.28 24.31 7.26
N VAL A 635 3.55 23.33 6.73
CA VAL A 635 2.92 23.35 5.40
C VAL A 635 1.41 23.23 5.58
N ALA A 636 0.62 24.15 5.04
CA ALA A 636 -0.84 24.11 5.18
C ALA A 636 -1.47 22.88 4.49
N GLY A 637 -2.49 22.29 5.11
CA GLY A 637 -3.18 21.08 4.63
C GLY A 637 -2.67 19.79 5.26
N VAL A 638 -3.27 18.67 4.85
CA VAL A 638 -2.92 17.30 5.27
C VAL A 638 -2.02 16.64 4.23
N PRO A 639 -1.14 15.69 4.60
CA PRO A 639 -0.33 14.96 3.63
C PRO A 639 -1.19 14.20 2.60
N THR A 640 -0.78 14.16 1.33
CA THR A 640 -1.43 13.34 0.29
C THR A 640 -0.58 12.14 -0.10
N GLY A 641 -1.08 10.93 0.12
CA GLY A 641 -0.38 9.70 -0.25
C GLY A 641 0.75 9.37 0.73
N VAL A 642 1.97 9.15 0.21
CA VAL A 642 3.13 8.83 1.06
C VAL A 642 3.57 10.11 1.79
N PRO A 643 3.81 10.06 3.11
CA PRO A 643 4.37 11.18 3.88
C PRO A 643 5.76 11.62 3.40
N ALA A 644 6.37 12.62 4.07
CA ALA A 644 7.62 13.22 3.63
C ALA A 644 8.65 12.16 3.23
N THR A 645 9.04 12.16 1.95
CA THR A 645 9.86 11.11 1.36
C THR A 645 11.26 11.65 1.15
N VAL A 646 12.25 10.97 1.71
CA VAL A 646 13.66 11.24 1.45
C VAL A 646 14.02 10.82 0.02
N ILE A 647 14.62 11.73 -0.74
CA ILE A 647 14.89 11.63 -2.17
C ILE A 647 16.34 12.00 -2.48
N ALA A 648 16.73 11.81 -3.75
CA ALA A 648 18.04 12.22 -4.28
C ALA A 648 19.24 11.72 -3.47
N GLY A 649 19.23 10.41 -3.17
CA GLY A 649 20.30 9.77 -2.41
C GLY A 649 20.40 10.23 -0.96
N GLY A 650 19.33 10.81 -0.40
CA GLY A 650 19.29 11.21 1.00
C GLY A 650 19.37 12.71 1.24
N THR A 651 19.79 13.51 0.26
CA THR A 651 20.10 14.94 0.46
C THR A 651 18.88 15.83 0.66
N ARG A 652 17.70 15.34 0.24
CA ARG A 652 16.47 16.14 0.22
C ARG A 652 15.30 15.30 0.74
N ALA A 653 14.33 15.96 1.33
CA ALA A 653 13.03 15.37 1.61
C ALA A 653 11.95 16.23 0.96
N PHE A 654 10.98 15.64 0.29
CA PHE A 654 9.83 16.36 -0.24
C PHE A 654 8.56 15.98 0.51
N VAL A 655 7.66 16.96 0.68
CA VAL A 655 6.35 16.78 1.28
C VAL A 655 5.28 17.32 0.33
N VAL A 656 4.20 16.57 0.18
CA VAL A 656 3.02 16.98 -0.58
C VAL A 656 1.83 17.02 0.36
N THR A 657 1.15 18.17 0.43
CA THR A 657 -0.07 18.33 1.21
C THR A 657 -1.22 18.76 0.32
N SER A 658 -2.45 18.53 0.78
CA SER A 658 -3.65 19.11 0.18
C SER A 658 -4.53 19.74 1.25
N LYS A 659 -5.26 20.79 0.84
CA LYS A 659 -6.31 21.39 1.66
C LYS A 659 -7.55 21.55 0.78
N TYR A 660 -8.64 20.90 1.18
CA TYR A 660 -9.96 21.14 0.64
C TYR A 660 -10.58 22.35 1.34
N ASP A 661 -11.11 23.30 0.57
CA ASP A 661 -11.87 24.43 1.07
C ASP A 661 -13.34 24.24 0.70
N ILE A 662 -14.17 24.10 1.73
CA ILE A 662 -15.60 23.81 1.58
C ILE A 662 -16.40 25.01 1.06
N ASN A 663 -15.87 26.24 1.20
CA ASN A 663 -16.59 27.44 0.83
C ASN A 663 -16.54 27.69 -0.68
N ASP A 664 -15.44 27.33 -1.33
CA ASP A 664 -15.25 27.46 -2.77
C ASP A 664 -15.20 26.12 -3.51
N PHE A 665 -15.35 24.99 -2.78
CA PHE A 665 -15.28 23.63 -3.30
C PHE A 665 -13.96 23.34 -4.04
N THR A 666 -12.86 23.98 -3.63
CA THR A 666 -11.54 23.80 -4.25
C THR A 666 -10.59 22.96 -3.39
N SER A 667 -9.64 22.31 -4.04
CA SER A 667 -8.51 21.62 -3.42
C SER A 667 -7.21 22.33 -3.79
N THR A 668 -6.45 22.78 -2.80
CA THR A 668 -5.10 23.33 -2.99
C THR A 668 -4.04 22.30 -2.63
N MET A 669 -3.29 21.83 -3.62
CA MET A 669 -2.10 20.99 -3.43
C MET A 669 -0.88 21.86 -3.16
N ARG A 670 -0.01 21.45 -2.24
CA ARG A 670 1.25 22.14 -1.93
C ARG A 670 2.42 21.18 -1.97
N VAL A 671 3.57 21.70 -2.38
CA VAL A 671 4.84 20.95 -2.38
C VAL A 671 5.92 21.80 -1.73
N ALA A 672 6.61 21.21 -0.76
CA ALA A 672 7.81 21.78 -0.16
C ALA A 672 8.95 20.75 -0.18
N VAL A 673 10.18 21.25 -0.26
CA VAL A 673 11.39 20.44 -0.25
C VAL A 673 12.28 20.95 0.87
N ILE A 674 12.94 20.02 1.58
CA ILE A 674 13.81 20.29 2.73
C ILE A 674 15.17 19.71 2.43
N ASP A 675 16.23 20.47 2.73
CA ASP A 675 17.59 19.96 2.80
C ASP A 675 17.74 19.14 4.08
N THR A 676 18.07 17.86 3.96
CA THR A 676 18.12 16.95 5.13
C THR A 676 19.35 17.16 5.99
N ALA A 677 20.40 17.81 5.48
CA ALA A 677 21.61 18.07 6.22
C ALA A 677 21.43 19.28 7.15
N SER A 678 20.78 20.34 6.68
CA SER A 678 20.54 21.57 7.45
C SER A 678 19.15 21.67 8.06
N GLY A 679 18.20 20.84 7.64
CA GLY A 679 16.79 20.89 8.08
C GLY A 679 16.05 22.14 7.59
N VAL A 680 16.57 22.82 6.56
CA VAL A 680 16.01 24.07 6.05
C VAL A 680 15.23 23.82 4.76
N GLN A 681 14.11 24.52 4.59
CA GLN A 681 13.35 24.48 3.34
C GLN A 681 14.18 25.00 2.16
N ILE A 682 14.18 24.25 1.06
CA ILE A 682 14.72 24.66 -0.23
C ILE A 682 13.64 25.41 -0.99
N GLY A 683 13.93 26.66 -1.35
CA GLY A 683 13.00 27.51 -2.11
C GLY A 683 11.76 27.89 -1.29
N THR A 684 10.60 27.95 -1.96
CA THR A 684 9.32 28.27 -1.33
C THR A 684 8.30 27.18 -1.58
N THR A 685 7.31 27.07 -0.70
CA THR A 685 6.20 26.12 -0.87
C THR A 685 5.42 26.45 -2.13
N PHE A 686 5.42 25.54 -3.10
CA PHE A 686 4.55 25.63 -4.27
C PHE A 686 3.10 25.38 -3.85
N ALA A 687 2.14 26.06 -4.48
CA ALA A 687 0.71 25.84 -4.27
C ALA A 687 -0.03 25.89 -5.61
N GLN A 688 -0.91 24.90 -5.85
CA GLN A 688 -1.78 24.86 -7.01
C GLN A 688 -3.20 24.49 -6.59
N THR A 689 -4.16 25.32 -6.96
CA THR A 689 -5.58 25.14 -6.65
C THR A 689 -6.31 24.59 -7.87
N GLY A 690 -7.10 23.54 -7.66
CA GLY A 690 -8.06 22.99 -8.61
C GLY A 690 -9.40 22.73 -7.92
N ASP A 691 -10.39 22.26 -8.67
CA ASP A 691 -11.74 21.97 -8.16
C ASP A 691 -11.88 20.55 -7.59
N ASP A 692 -10.95 19.66 -7.92
CA ASP A 692 -10.85 18.32 -7.31
C ASP A 692 -9.42 18.09 -6.78
N LEU A 693 -9.26 17.08 -5.92
CA LEU A 693 -7.95 16.56 -5.55
C LEU A 693 -7.24 16.02 -6.80
N GLY A 694 -6.03 16.50 -7.04
CA GLY A 694 -5.18 16.08 -8.16
C GLY A 694 -4.14 15.04 -7.78
N SER A 695 -3.16 14.84 -8.65
CA SER A 695 -2.12 13.82 -8.47
C SER A 695 -0.71 14.40 -8.51
N THR A 696 0.26 13.63 -8.04
CA THR A 696 1.68 13.96 -8.18
C THR A 696 2.48 12.78 -8.73
N ALA A 697 3.59 13.06 -9.39
CA ALA A 697 4.60 12.07 -9.77
C ALA A 697 6.00 12.63 -9.53
N LEU A 698 6.89 11.79 -8.98
CA LEU A 698 8.30 12.09 -8.75
C LEU A 698 9.15 11.33 -9.77
N SER A 699 10.17 11.98 -10.34
CA SER A 699 11.15 11.31 -11.21
C SER A 699 12.01 10.33 -10.40
N GLY A 700 12.53 9.28 -11.05
CA GLY A 700 13.30 8.23 -10.37
C GLY A 700 14.57 8.73 -9.66
N ASP A 701 15.18 9.80 -10.17
CA ASP A 701 16.33 10.50 -9.57
C ASP A 701 15.92 11.51 -8.48
N GLY A 702 14.63 11.72 -8.28
CA GLY A 702 14.05 12.70 -7.36
C GLY A 702 14.24 14.15 -7.77
N SER A 703 14.66 14.47 -9.01
CA SER A 703 14.95 15.84 -9.46
C SER A 703 13.72 16.64 -9.91
N ARG A 704 12.62 15.98 -10.25
CA ARG A 704 11.39 16.59 -10.79
C ARG A 704 10.15 16.07 -10.08
N VAL A 705 9.20 16.97 -9.83
CA VAL A 705 7.83 16.62 -9.43
C VAL A 705 6.85 17.19 -10.44
N VAL A 706 5.93 16.37 -10.95
CA VAL A 706 4.80 16.81 -11.78
C VAL A 706 3.54 16.82 -10.91
N ILE A 707 2.79 17.90 -10.97
CA ILE A 707 1.56 18.10 -10.19
C ILE A 707 0.42 18.38 -11.15
N THR A 708 -0.62 17.56 -11.07
CA THR A 708 -1.87 17.75 -11.80
C THR A 708 -2.95 18.25 -10.85
N SER A 709 -3.81 19.16 -11.30
CA SER A 709 -4.99 19.59 -10.52
C SER A 709 -6.18 19.75 -11.47
N PRO A 710 -7.21 18.88 -11.37
CA PRO A 710 -8.41 19.02 -12.16
C PRO A 710 -9.11 20.34 -11.86
N THR A 711 -9.66 20.98 -12.88
CA THR A 711 -10.45 22.20 -12.73
C THR A 711 -11.61 22.23 -13.73
N VAL A 712 -12.61 23.05 -13.48
CA VAL A 712 -13.74 23.34 -14.32
C VAL A 712 -13.63 24.82 -14.69
N ASN A 713 -13.52 25.10 -15.98
CA ASN A 713 -13.50 26.49 -16.42
C ASN A 713 -14.89 27.14 -16.22
N ARG A 714 -14.96 28.47 -16.36
CA ARG A 714 -16.21 29.26 -16.22
C ARG A 714 -17.39 28.82 -17.10
N PHE A 715 -17.16 27.94 -18.07
CA PHE A 715 -18.18 27.42 -18.98
C PHE A 715 -18.61 25.99 -18.63
N GLY A 716 -18.24 25.48 -17.46
CA GLY A 716 -18.53 24.10 -17.03
C GLY A 716 -17.66 23.04 -17.71
N SER A 717 -16.65 23.44 -18.50
CA SER A 717 -15.78 22.51 -19.21
C SER A 717 -14.62 22.08 -18.34
N ARG A 718 -14.48 20.76 -18.18
CA ARG A 718 -13.41 20.15 -17.38
C ARG A 718 -12.05 20.34 -18.07
N ALA A 719 -11.06 20.70 -17.28
CA ALA A 719 -9.66 20.87 -17.65
C ALA A 719 -8.76 20.31 -16.53
N THR A 720 -7.46 20.26 -16.78
CA THR A 720 -6.44 19.83 -15.83
C THR A 720 -5.27 20.79 -15.89
N LEU A 721 -4.92 21.39 -14.75
CA LEU A 721 -3.70 22.18 -14.60
C LEU A 721 -2.51 21.24 -14.41
N VAL A 722 -1.38 21.57 -15.01
CA VAL A 722 -0.14 20.78 -14.92
C VAL A 722 1.02 21.71 -14.61
N ALA A 723 1.65 21.50 -13.46
CA ALA A 723 2.88 22.17 -13.06
C ALA A 723 4.02 21.17 -12.92
N VAL A 724 5.24 21.64 -13.18
CA VAL A 724 6.47 20.87 -13.01
C VAL A 724 7.35 21.64 -12.04
N TYR A 725 7.95 20.93 -11.09
CA TYR A 725 8.72 21.52 -10.00
C TYR A 725 10.11 20.89 -9.95
N ASP A 726 11.14 21.73 -9.81
CA ASP A 726 12.52 21.34 -9.63
C ASP A 726 12.82 21.21 -8.13
N THR A 727 13.18 20.01 -7.70
CA THR A 727 13.42 19.73 -6.27
C THR A 727 14.80 20.22 -5.80
N ALA A 728 15.70 20.63 -6.68
CA ALA A 728 17.01 21.16 -6.29
C ALA A 728 16.94 22.64 -5.92
N THR A 729 16.07 23.38 -6.61
CA THR A 729 15.87 24.82 -6.44
C THR A 729 14.63 25.15 -5.62
N GLY A 730 13.71 24.20 -5.48
CA GLY A 730 12.44 24.43 -4.81
C GLY A 730 11.56 25.43 -5.59
N LYS A 731 11.59 25.36 -6.92
CA LYS A 731 10.85 26.28 -7.80
C LYS A 731 10.11 25.55 -8.91
N GLN A 732 9.00 26.15 -9.34
CA GLN A 732 8.29 25.72 -10.54
C GLN A 732 9.16 25.96 -11.79
N ILE A 733 9.15 24.99 -12.70
CA ILE A 733 9.74 25.05 -14.03
C ILE A 733 8.67 25.57 -15.00
N GLY A 734 8.94 26.71 -15.65
CA GLY A 734 7.99 27.34 -16.58
C GLY A 734 6.66 27.75 -15.94
N SER A 735 5.63 27.92 -16.77
CA SER A 735 4.27 28.27 -16.35
C SER A 735 3.38 27.03 -16.21
N THR A 736 2.36 27.11 -15.35
CA THR A 736 1.33 26.06 -15.27
C THR A 736 0.60 25.93 -16.60
N LEU A 737 0.53 24.70 -17.12
CA LEU A 737 -0.16 24.37 -18.37
C LEU A 737 -1.61 23.99 -18.10
N THR A 738 -2.52 24.36 -18.99
CA THR A 738 -3.93 23.90 -18.95
C THR A 738 -4.18 22.88 -20.04
N ARG A 739 -4.72 21.72 -19.67
CA ARG A 739 -5.05 20.60 -20.57
C ARG A 739 -6.56 20.39 -20.60
N ALA A 740 -7.11 20.17 -21.79
CA ALA A 740 -8.54 19.91 -21.94
C ALA A 740 -8.92 18.54 -21.35
N GLY A 741 -10.06 18.47 -20.65
CA GLY A 741 -10.55 17.28 -19.98
C GLY A 741 -10.07 17.14 -18.54
N ARG A 742 -10.79 16.33 -17.77
CA ARG A 742 -10.44 16.00 -16.39
C ARG A 742 -9.30 14.99 -16.38
N GLU A 743 -8.42 15.10 -15.41
CA GLU A 743 -7.45 14.04 -15.12
C GLU A 743 -8.18 12.71 -14.91
N TYR A 744 -7.62 11.67 -15.53
CA TYR A 744 -8.17 10.32 -15.42
C TYR A 744 -7.15 9.31 -14.88
N ALA A 745 -5.86 9.58 -15.06
CA ALA A 745 -4.76 8.79 -14.51
C ALA A 745 -3.67 9.74 -14.01
N ALA A 746 -2.99 9.35 -12.94
CA ALA A 746 -1.85 10.08 -12.40
C ALA A 746 -0.77 10.29 -13.47
N PRO A 747 -0.02 11.41 -13.42
CA PRO A 747 1.06 11.66 -14.35
C PRO A 747 2.13 10.57 -14.25
N VAL A 748 2.80 10.27 -15.37
CA VAL A 748 3.93 9.33 -15.40
C VAL A 748 5.16 10.05 -15.93
N ILE A 749 6.29 9.91 -15.24
CA ILE A 749 7.57 10.47 -15.68
C ILE A 749 8.41 9.34 -16.28
N ASP A 750 9.11 9.61 -17.38
CA ASP A 750 10.02 8.64 -17.98
C ASP A 750 11.28 8.41 -17.12
N ALA A 751 12.01 7.32 -17.43
CA ALA A 751 13.15 6.88 -16.63
C ALA A 751 14.31 7.89 -16.60
N ASP A 752 14.46 8.70 -17.65
CA ASP A 752 15.49 9.75 -17.71
C ASP A 752 15.06 11.06 -17.00
N GLY A 753 13.82 11.13 -16.51
CA GLY A 753 13.28 12.27 -15.79
C GLY A 753 12.95 13.49 -16.64
N LYS A 754 13.01 13.38 -17.98
CA LYS A 754 12.90 14.53 -18.90
C LYS A 754 11.55 14.66 -19.55
N ARG A 755 10.65 13.68 -19.42
CA ARG A 755 9.30 13.75 -20.01
C ARG A 755 8.24 13.29 -19.04
N ALA A 756 7.08 13.94 -19.13
CA ALA A 756 5.88 13.56 -18.41
C ALA A 756 4.72 13.23 -19.36
N LEU A 757 3.98 12.18 -19.04
CA LEU A 757 2.77 11.77 -19.74
C LEU A 757 1.54 12.16 -18.92
N ILE A 758 0.64 12.92 -19.52
CA ILE A 758 -0.61 13.38 -18.89
C ILE A 758 -1.79 12.77 -19.64
N THR A 759 -2.67 12.07 -18.93
CA THR A 759 -3.87 11.44 -19.47
C THR A 759 -5.13 12.13 -18.94
N THR A 760 -5.86 12.79 -19.83
CA THR A 760 -7.13 13.46 -19.51
C THR A 760 -8.29 12.85 -20.30
N TYR A 761 -9.52 13.04 -19.81
CA TYR A 761 -10.73 12.55 -20.44
C TYR A 761 -11.81 13.65 -20.48
N ALA A 762 -12.42 13.83 -21.65
CA ALA A 762 -13.64 14.62 -21.78
C ALA A 762 -14.40 14.23 -23.05
N SER A 763 -15.72 14.19 -22.93
CA SER A 763 -16.67 13.99 -24.05
C SER A 763 -16.42 12.70 -24.84
N GLY A 764 -16.20 11.57 -24.15
CA GLY A 764 -15.97 10.27 -24.81
C GLY A 764 -14.55 10.08 -25.39
N VAL A 765 -13.67 11.06 -25.18
CA VAL A 765 -12.32 11.08 -25.76
C VAL A 765 -11.26 11.17 -24.65
N ALA A 766 -10.42 10.14 -24.60
CA ALA A 766 -9.15 10.16 -23.89
C ALA A 766 -8.12 10.99 -24.69
N ARG A 767 -7.40 11.88 -23.99
CA ARG A 767 -6.32 12.72 -24.53
C ARG A 767 -5.04 12.40 -23.77
N ILE A 768 -3.97 12.13 -24.51
CA ILE A 768 -2.68 11.72 -23.96
C ILE A 768 -1.63 12.70 -24.45
N ALA A 769 -1.03 13.46 -23.55
CA ALA A 769 -0.05 14.50 -23.87
C ALA A 769 1.32 14.14 -23.31
N VAL A 770 2.34 14.23 -24.16
CA VAL A 770 3.74 14.17 -23.72
C VAL A 770 4.24 15.59 -23.51
N LEU A 771 4.78 15.86 -22.32
CA LEU A 771 5.46 17.10 -21.94
C LEU A 771 6.96 16.87 -21.86
N ASN A 772 7.77 17.82 -22.30
CA ASN A 772 9.20 17.88 -22.01
C ASN A 772 9.40 18.70 -20.72
N ILE A 773 10.04 18.09 -19.73
CA ILE A 773 10.24 18.59 -18.36
C ILE A 773 11.72 18.64 -17.93
N GLY A 774 12.63 18.32 -18.87
CA GLY A 774 14.08 18.23 -18.67
C GLY A 774 14.73 19.55 -18.32
#